data_AF-A0A1M6WUV4-F1
#
_entry.id   AF-A0A1M6WUV4-F1
#
_cell.length_a   1.000
_cell.length_b   1.000
_cell.length_c   1.000
_cell.angle_alpha   90.00
_cell.angle_beta   90.00
_cell.angle_gamma   90.00
#
_symmetry.space_group_name_H-M   'P 1'
#
loop_
_entity.id
_entity.type
_entity.pdbx_description
1 polymer ?
#
loop_
_entity_poly.entity_id
_entity_poly.type
_entity_poly.pdbx_seq_one_letter_code
_entity_poly.pdbx_strand_id
1 'polypeptide(L)'
;MVEPLPIAEEITPDTLSVDSLKTDSLPKDTLLKDTLPEDSIPEETVLADSLQEEVEKVDTLEGMWSAKATGAVVSLGTDENVRAIDRPLMQVKLNYDFFIGRHEVTCAEFNALMKSATGLSLECEDANLPVTNLTYYDAVLFANARSKADSLDTVYTYSSAKFDDEKHCISLEGFAFRPEVKSYRLPTEVEWVYAARQNWNLREAWTAENSGYKLHNVCSKAVPSTAVCDMAGNAMEWVNDWLGSFQKTTVSNYVGAPDGGFLGQRVVKGGCYRNAASSITLYGRGDVYTVTSSTRADYVGFRLAYGAIPDAVWMGDNGKAASSRIILLANSSTLESLTGTFKAKLAFRNDISGNLAYVDYSSGVQSVVEIEDSIEVFHPEISPDGNHVAFCTGLEGLSGKSSLYVRDLDATGSHLVKLDVESAAIPRWRILESGDTAIVYVTDAGNNKDESAFHTASTWQVVFANGQFGVPQKLFDGAYHGGVSKDGNLAVTGARLLRANVSGQESVWYNGEQACNVSLAKDGSKRTLFLDFASKSGRDFVGKRYGTHERLLVADSTGKLVQSVGAPNGFTFDHSEWAGDLNLAVATLADANGAHRMITLMNLSDSSFVELAEGDEPWHPSLWVKPKESPVNSGLDLDSAGVYMYPDDDMGSILMRYNMELLWRYRDTANVAILGSSRPLNSLSPSHLSPEFFAINLAHIPNSIYSSRDYLKKYLLAHLKKLKYLVVSLDIDFWWKIAGEYSDNFFEVTYKKYPGYVYDENHGYWSDGYPEGLLQCTHNSISVADSKPFLQDRGRYTNSYCVAWGDPPEFSVDSTYFDDKIYLIKDCLSALKEIIELAQERGIYVVGMIFPQNPRYKESGAFGRYGMRRSMAMSLIEQFQKYETEYSNFRFFDENKMGDHDYSDDEALDTDHLCYKAAPKITSRLDSLLKTLE
;
A
#
# COMPACT_ATOMS: atom_id res chain seq x y z
N MET A 1 -12.76 -16.41 40.24
CA MET A 1 -13.95 -16.01 41.03
C MET A 1 -13.44 -15.30 42.29
N VAL A 2 -14.10 -14.20 42.67
CA VAL A 2 -14.31 -13.64 44.02
C VAL A 2 -13.24 -13.88 45.12
N GLU A 3 -12.62 -12.78 45.57
CA GLU A 3 -12.48 -12.27 46.97
C GLU A 3 -12.92 -13.11 48.21
N PRO A 4 -12.60 -12.71 49.48
CA PRO A 4 -11.41 -11.99 49.99
C PRO A 4 -10.89 -12.41 51.42
N LEU A 5 -9.73 -11.88 51.85
CA LEU A 5 -9.33 -11.58 53.27
C LEU A 5 -9.21 -12.78 54.28
N PRO A 6 -8.81 -12.61 55.58
CA PRO A 6 -8.24 -11.45 56.33
C PRO A 6 -6.96 -11.73 57.20
N ILE A 7 -6.32 -10.65 57.73
CA ILE A 7 -5.85 -10.35 59.15
C ILE A 7 -5.15 -11.49 59.97
N ALA A 8 -4.05 -11.34 60.75
CA ALA A 8 -3.50 -10.22 61.56
C ALA A 8 -1.98 -10.34 61.89
N GLU A 9 -1.42 -9.24 62.44
CA GLU A 9 -0.36 -9.14 63.49
C GLU A 9 1.05 -9.76 63.22
N GLU A 10 2.15 -9.36 63.88
CA GLU A 10 2.32 -8.56 65.12
C GLU A 10 3.53 -7.57 65.01
N ILE A 11 3.60 -6.57 65.90
CA ILE A 11 4.64 -5.50 65.95
C ILE A 11 5.22 -5.46 67.37
N THR A 12 6.52 -5.15 67.57
CA THR A 12 7.06 -4.51 68.81
C THR A 12 8.52 -4.00 68.62
N PRO A 13 9.06 -3.07 69.45
CA PRO A 13 9.62 -1.82 68.90
C PRO A 13 10.93 -1.30 69.55
N ASP A 14 11.40 -0.12 69.12
CA ASP A 14 11.92 1.00 69.95
C ASP A 14 12.40 2.17 69.03
N THR A 15 12.43 3.47 69.40
CA THR A 15 12.21 4.15 70.69
C THR A 15 11.52 5.54 70.53
N LEU A 16 11.12 6.12 71.68
CA LEU A 16 10.52 7.44 72.02
C LEU A 16 11.13 8.71 71.32
N SER A 17 10.50 9.91 71.31
CA SER A 17 9.59 10.56 72.28
C SER A 17 8.57 11.58 71.68
N VAL A 18 7.88 12.40 72.49
CA VAL A 18 6.55 13.01 72.21
C VAL A 18 6.37 14.44 72.82
N ASP A 19 5.28 15.14 72.45
CA ASP A 19 4.57 16.25 73.15
C ASP A 19 5.12 17.71 73.09
N SER A 20 4.35 18.80 73.29
CA SER A 20 2.96 19.17 72.89
C SER A 20 2.63 20.67 73.15
N LEU A 21 1.85 21.32 72.26
CA LEU A 21 0.99 22.53 72.50
C LEU A 21 1.70 23.84 73.05
N LYS A 22 1.08 25.02 73.32
CA LYS A 22 -0.28 25.59 73.09
C LYS A 22 -0.28 27.14 72.82
N THR A 23 -1.41 27.82 73.08
CA THR A 23 -1.85 29.19 72.75
C THR A 23 -1.82 30.23 73.89
N ASP A 24 -1.64 31.51 73.55
CA ASP A 24 -2.44 32.70 73.98
C ASP A 24 -2.13 33.87 72.97
N SER A 25 -2.64 35.11 72.94
CA SER A 25 -3.52 35.93 73.82
C SER A 25 -4.26 37.05 73.00
N LEU A 26 -4.73 38.14 73.65
CA LEU A 26 -5.45 39.34 73.14
C LEU A 26 -4.95 40.61 73.93
N PRO A 27 -5.45 41.88 73.81
CA PRO A 27 -6.55 42.47 73.00
C PRO A 27 -6.36 43.91 72.39
N LYS A 28 -7.34 44.32 71.57
CA LYS A 28 -7.98 45.67 71.34
C LYS A 28 -7.25 47.05 71.51
N ASP A 29 -7.28 47.81 70.40
CA ASP A 29 -8.00 49.10 70.19
C ASP A 29 -7.47 50.45 70.75
N THR A 30 -7.20 51.42 69.84
CA THR A 30 -7.44 52.88 70.05
C THR A 30 -7.44 53.66 68.70
N LEU A 31 -8.27 54.72 68.59
CA LEU A 31 -8.53 55.50 67.36
C LEU A 31 -7.85 56.89 67.37
N LEU A 32 -7.58 57.49 66.18
CA LEU A 32 -8.17 58.77 65.68
C LEU A 32 -7.35 59.52 64.59
N LYS A 33 -8.07 60.03 63.56
CA LYS A 33 -7.78 61.24 62.72
C LYS A 33 -6.58 61.20 61.74
N ASP A 34 -6.48 61.97 60.65
CA ASP A 34 -7.33 62.88 59.83
C ASP A 34 -6.50 63.13 58.52
N THR A 35 -6.94 63.49 57.30
CA THR A 35 -8.21 63.87 56.63
C THR A 35 -8.07 63.59 55.11
N LEU A 36 -9.07 62.97 54.43
CA LEU A 36 -9.97 63.49 53.37
C LEU A 36 -9.40 63.86 51.96
N PRO A 37 -10.22 63.86 50.88
CA PRO A 37 -11.67 63.61 50.81
C PRO A 37 -12.09 62.36 50.01
N GLU A 38 -13.41 62.08 50.08
CA GLU A 38 -14.14 61.08 49.29
C GLU A 38 -14.52 61.60 47.90
N ASP A 39 -14.86 60.71 46.97
CA ASP A 39 -15.84 60.98 45.89
C ASP A 39 -16.64 59.69 45.60
N SER A 40 -17.89 59.81 45.13
CA SER A 40 -18.89 58.73 45.31
C SER A 40 -19.00 57.68 44.19
N ILE A 41 -19.44 56.47 44.59
CA ILE A 41 -19.81 55.33 43.73
C ILE A 41 -20.94 55.71 42.74
N PRO A 42 -21.07 55.01 41.60
CA PRO A 42 -22.00 53.86 41.59
C PRO A 42 -21.54 52.63 40.78
N GLU A 43 -21.73 51.46 41.42
CA GLU A 43 -22.11 50.12 40.91
C GLU A 43 -21.34 49.41 39.77
N GLU A 44 -21.41 48.08 39.81
CA GLU A 44 -20.65 47.14 38.96
C GLU A 44 -21.28 46.97 37.56
N THR A 45 -20.46 46.98 36.50
CA THR A 45 -20.68 46.17 35.28
C THR A 45 -19.43 46.18 34.37
N VAL A 46 -19.44 45.32 33.34
CA VAL A 46 -18.45 45.26 32.24
C VAL A 46 -17.00 44.91 32.62
N LEU A 47 -16.78 43.70 33.14
CA LEU A 47 -15.46 43.03 33.06
C LEU A 47 -15.54 41.49 32.96
N ALA A 48 -16.74 40.93 32.71
CA ALA A 48 -16.95 39.49 32.51
C ALA A 48 -17.10 39.14 31.02
N ASP A 49 -17.87 39.93 30.28
CA ASP A 49 -18.28 39.62 28.89
C ASP A 49 -17.10 39.42 27.94
N SER A 50 -16.03 40.21 28.09
CA SER A 50 -14.84 40.17 27.21
C SER A 50 -13.98 38.91 27.37
N LEU A 51 -14.16 38.13 28.44
CA LEU A 51 -13.55 36.80 28.60
C LEU A 51 -14.49 35.67 28.16
N GLN A 52 -15.78 35.95 28.00
CA GLN A 52 -16.75 34.98 27.49
C GLN A 52 -16.76 34.99 25.95
N GLU A 53 -16.65 36.16 25.31
CA GLU A 53 -16.57 36.29 23.84
C GLU A 53 -15.35 35.60 23.19
N GLU A 54 -14.21 35.51 23.89
CA GLU A 54 -13.03 34.78 23.36
C GLU A 54 -13.13 33.26 23.56
N VAL A 55 -13.93 32.78 24.52
CA VAL A 55 -14.14 31.34 24.76
C VAL A 55 -15.26 30.78 23.87
N GLU A 56 -16.37 31.52 23.69
CA GLU A 56 -17.51 31.07 22.89
C GLU A 56 -17.22 31.02 21.37
N LYS A 57 -16.23 31.78 20.88
CA LYS A 57 -15.80 31.75 19.46
C LYS A 57 -15.23 30.41 19.00
N VAL A 58 -14.90 29.48 19.89
CA VAL A 58 -14.32 28.17 19.53
C VAL A 58 -15.40 27.16 19.08
N ASP A 59 -16.66 27.35 19.45
CA ASP A 59 -17.74 26.37 19.21
C ASP A 59 -18.48 26.54 17.87
N THR A 60 -18.12 27.53 17.03
CA THR A 60 -18.80 27.80 15.75
C THR A 60 -17.84 27.94 14.56
N LEU A 61 -17.56 26.82 13.89
CA LEU A 61 -17.04 26.81 12.52
C LEU A 61 -18.20 26.85 11.52
N GLU A 62 -18.15 27.80 10.58
CA GLU A 62 -19.16 27.96 9.54
C GLU A 62 -19.22 26.73 8.61
N GLY A 63 -20.42 26.34 8.17
CA GLY A 63 -20.65 25.11 7.40
C GLY A 63 -20.52 23.79 8.18
N MET A 64 -19.95 23.80 9.40
CA MET A 64 -19.65 22.58 10.17
C MET A 64 -20.64 22.31 11.31
N TRP A 65 -20.68 21.05 11.75
CA TRP A 65 -21.35 20.54 12.95
C TRP A 65 -20.31 20.16 14.01
N SER A 66 -20.57 20.48 15.28
CA SER A 66 -19.67 20.16 16.40
C SER A 66 -19.99 18.78 16.98
N ALA A 67 -19.06 17.85 16.83
CA ALA A 67 -19.18 16.47 17.28
C ALA A 67 -18.59 16.34 18.70
N LYS A 68 -19.47 16.35 19.71
CA LYS A 68 -19.12 16.15 21.14
C LYS A 68 -18.90 14.66 21.44
N ALA A 69 -17.83 14.13 20.87
CA ALA A 69 -17.52 12.70 20.79
C ALA A 69 -16.63 12.17 21.95
N THR A 70 -16.10 13.06 22.80
CA THR A 70 -15.28 12.67 23.96
C THR A 70 -16.01 11.69 24.88
N GLY A 71 -15.44 10.49 25.03
CA GLY A 71 -16.01 9.39 25.83
C GLY A 71 -17.00 8.50 25.09
N ALA A 72 -17.33 8.79 23.82
CA ALA A 72 -18.18 7.96 23.00
C ALA A 72 -17.51 6.61 22.64
N VAL A 73 -18.36 5.61 22.36
CA VAL A 73 -17.95 4.29 21.86
C VAL A 73 -18.73 3.98 20.59
N VAL A 74 -18.00 3.65 19.53
CA VAL A 74 -18.49 3.52 18.16
C VAL A 74 -18.20 2.12 17.64
N SER A 75 -19.25 1.38 17.28
CA SER A 75 -19.10 0.12 16.54
C SER A 75 -18.70 0.42 15.10
N LEU A 76 -17.62 -0.20 14.63
CA LEU A 76 -17.29 -0.33 13.21
C LEU A 76 -17.48 -1.78 12.77
N GLY A 77 -17.85 -1.99 11.50
CA GLY A 77 -18.11 -3.33 10.96
C GLY A 77 -19.35 -4.01 11.55
N THR A 78 -19.50 -5.30 11.26
CA THR A 78 -20.60 -6.14 11.75
C THR A 78 -20.16 -7.57 12.04
N ASP A 79 -20.92 -8.28 12.89
CA ASP A 79 -20.79 -9.73 13.11
C ASP A 79 -21.74 -10.55 12.21
N GLU A 80 -22.57 -9.88 11.38
CA GLU A 80 -23.44 -10.52 10.38
C GLU A 80 -22.63 -11.23 9.29
N ASN A 81 -23.24 -12.14 8.52
CA ASN A 81 -22.52 -12.88 7.47
C ASN A 81 -22.48 -12.14 6.12
N VAL A 82 -21.78 -11.00 6.09
CA VAL A 82 -21.59 -10.13 4.91
C VAL A 82 -20.18 -10.26 4.28
N ARG A 83 -19.73 -9.30 3.47
CA ARG A 83 -18.38 -9.29 2.88
C ARG A 83 -17.29 -9.39 3.97
N ALA A 84 -16.11 -9.90 3.63
CA ALA A 84 -15.01 -10.04 4.60
C ALA A 84 -14.55 -8.68 5.15
N ILE A 85 -14.46 -7.65 4.29
CA ILE A 85 -13.94 -6.32 4.63
C ILE A 85 -14.79 -5.56 5.66
N ASP A 86 -16.11 -5.82 5.71
CA ASP A 86 -17.05 -5.15 6.61
C ASP A 86 -17.13 -5.85 8.00
N ARG A 87 -16.21 -6.78 8.32
CA ARG A 87 -16.27 -7.70 9.48
C ARG A 87 -14.90 -7.89 10.15
N PRO A 88 -14.86 -8.38 11.41
CA PRO A 88 -15.96 -8.52 12.38
C PRO A 88 -16.40 -7.16 12.93
N LEU A 89 -17.29 -7.15 13.93
CA LEU A 89 -17.59 -5.93 14.67
C LEU A 89 -16.42 -5.55 15.60
N MET A 90 -15.87 -4.34 15.42
CA MET A 90 -14.85 -3.72 16.27
C MET A 90 -15.45 -2.56 17.07
N GLN A 91 -14.95 -2.30 18.27
CA GLN A 91 -15.30 -1.11 19.05
C GLN A 91 -14.17 -0.08 19.01
N VAL A 92 -14.52 1.20 18.81
CA VAL A 92 -13.59 2.32 18.89
C VAL A 92 -14.08 3.31 19.95
N LYS A 93 -13.23 3.61 20.93
CA LYS A 93 -13.44 4.70 21.89
C LYS A 93 -12.86 6.00 21.36
N LEU A 94 -13.59 7.11 21.46
CA LEU A 94 -13.09 8.44 21.16
C LEU A 94 -12.77 9.19 22.47
N ASN A 95 -11.62 9.86 22.56
CA ASN A 95 -11.24 10.71 23.70
C ASN A 95 -11.25 12.22 23.38
N TYR A 96 -11.66 12.60 22.18
CA TYR A 96 -11.61 13.96 21.64
C TYR A 96 -12.95 14.37 21.00
N ASP A 97 -13.15 15.68 20.89
CA ASP A 97 -14.23 16.32 20.13
C ASP A 97 -13.67 16.83 18.78
N PHE A 98 -14.51 16.86 17.75
CA PHE A 98 -14.12 17.29 16.40
C PHE A 98 -15.24 18.09 15.72
N PHE A 99 -14.99 18.62 14.53
CA PHE A 99 -16.01 19.21 13.67
C PHE A 99 -16.08 18.46 12.34
N ILE A 100 -17.26 18.38 11.72
CA ILE A 100 -17.48 17.76 10.40
C ILE A 100 -18.42 18.62 9.54
N GLY A 101 -18.25 18.61 8.22
CA GLY A 101 -19.12 19.31 7.28
C GLY A 101 -20.58 18.83 7.38
N ARG A 102 -21.54 19.76 7.40
CA ARG A 102 -22.98 19.42 7.49
C ARG A 102 -23.47 18.64 6.29
N HIS A 103 -22.90 18.91 5.12
CA HIS A 103 -23.12 18.22 3.84
C HIS A 103 -21.79 17.73 3.25
N GLU A 104 -21.85 16.98 2.15
CA GLU A 104 -20.73 16.79 1.24
C GLU A 104 -20.22 18.14 0.72
N VAL A 105 -18.95 18.22 0.34
CA VAL A 105 -18.41 19.42 -0.32
C VAL A 105 -19.15 19.65 -1.64
N THR A 106 -19.63 20.86 -1.88
CA THR A 106 -20.37 21.20 -3.09
C THR A 106 -19.45 21.52 -4.27
N CYS A 107 -19.98 21.41 -5.50
CA CYS A 107 -19.28 21.88 -6.70
C CYS A 107 -18.87 23.36 -6.62
N ALA A 108 -19.64 24.21 -5.93
CA ALA A 108 -19.31 25.61 -5.68
C ALA A 108 -18.03 25.75 -4.82
N GLU A 109 -18.01 25.08 -3.66
CA GLU A 109 -16.89 25.13 -2.72
C GLU A 109 -15.61 24.55 -3.32
N PHE A 110 -15.72 23.42 -4.04
CA PHE A 110 -14.58 22.77 -4.69
C PHE A 110 -13.93 23.65 -5.76
N ASN A 111 -14.74 24.15 -6.72
CA ASN A 111 -14.25 24.97 -7.83
C ASN A 111 -13.73 26.34 -7.38
N ALA A 112 -14.17 26.86 -6.21
CA ALA A 112 -13.67 28.10 -5.65
C ALA A 112 -12.21 28.01 -5.14
N LEU A 113 -11.74 26.82 -4.75
CA LEU A 113 -10.39 26.60 -4.22
C LEU A 113 -9.46 25.84 -5.19
N MET A 114 -9.93 24.78 -5.86
CA MET A 114 -9.03 23.89 -6.61
C MET A 114 -8.50 24.48 -7.91
N LYS A 115 -9.27 25.39 -8.52
CA LYS A 115 -8.86 26.10 -9.73
C LYS A 115 -7.61 26.96 -9.55
N SER A 116 -7.31 27.41 -8.33
CA SER A 116 -6.08 28.11 -7.97
C SER A 116 -5.04 27.21 -7.29
N ALA A 117 -5.45 26.13 -6.62
CA ALA A 117 -4.55 25.21 -5.93
C ALA A 117 -3.85 24.18 -6.86
N THR A 118 -4.59 23.61 -7.83
CA THR A 118 -4.07 22.59 -8.78
C THR A 118 -4.39 22.93 -10.24
N GLY A 119 -5.35 23.82 -10.49
CA GLY A 119 -5.89 24.09 -11.82
C GLY A 119 -7.09 23.21 -12.20
N LEU A 120 -7.43 22.22 -11.38
CA LEU A 120 -8.63 21.38 -11.55
C LEU A 120 -9.90 22.23 -11.38
N SER A 121 -10.87 22.02 -12.28
CA SER A 121 -12.18 22.67 -12.25
C SER A 121 -13.18 21.73 -12.91
N LEU A 122 -14.25 21.35 -12.20
CA LEU A 122 -15.26 20.41 -12.68
C LEU A 122 -16.49 21.14 -13.25
N GLU A 123 -17.08 20.56 -14.30
CA GLU A 123 -18.38 20.97 -14.83
C GLU A 123 -19.50 20.23 -14.08
N CYS A 124 -20.40 20.98 -13.42
CA CYS A 124 -21.54 20.44 -12.67
C CYS A 124 -22.86 21.07 -13.14
N GLU A 125 -23.96 20.32 -13.11
CA GLU A 125 -25.29 20.80 -13.54
C GLU A 125 -25.86 21.92 -12.64
N ASP A 126 -25.63 21.83 -11.33
CA ASP A 126 -25.95 22.84 -10.32
C ASP A 126 -24.75 22.98 -9.37
N ALA A 127 -24.48 24.20 -8.93
CA ALA A 127 -23.37 24.53 -8.04
C ALA A 127 -23.54 23.93 -6.62
N ASN A 128 -24.77 23.59 -6.23
CA ASN A 128 -25.13 23.03 -4.92
C ASN A 128 -25.21 21.50 -4.91
N LEU A 129 -24.87 20.82 -6.02
CA LEU A 129 -24.65 19.38 -6.01
C LEU A 129 -23.39 19.03 -5.18
N PRO A 130 -23.35 17.86 -4.54
CA PRO A 130 -22.10 17.31 -4.01
C PRO A 130 -21.10 17.16 -5.16
N VAL A 131 -19.82 17.47 -4.90
CA VAL A 131 -18.77 17.29 -5.89
C VAL A 131 -18.38 15.81 -5.96
N THR A 132 -18.40 15.24 -7.16
CA THR A 132 -18.05 13.84 -7.43
C THR A 132 -17.07 13.72 -8.60
N ASN A 133 -16.74 12.49 -9.02
CA ASN A 133 -15.71 12.18 -10.01
C ASN A 133 -14.31 12.70 -9.62
N LEU A 134 -13.99 12.59 -8.33
CA LEU A 134 -12.71 13.00 -7.74
C LEU A 134 -11.92 11.79 -7.23
N THR A 135 -10.59 11.88 -7.31
CA THR A 135 -9.71 10.93 -6.62
C THR A 135 -9.66 11.23 -5.12
N TYR A 136 -9.22 10.27 -4.32
CA TYR A 136 -8.90 10.53 -2.90
C TYR A 136 -7.86 11.65 -2.76
N TYR A 137 -6.88 11.70 -3.66
CA TYR A 137 -5.84 12.72 -3.66
C TYR A 137 -6.38 14.12 -3.96
N ASP A 138 -7.39 14.27 -4.83
CA ASP A 138 -8.05 15.56 -5.06
C ASP A 138 -8.73 16.08 -3.79
N ALA A 139 -9.41 15.19 -3.05
CA ALA A 139 -10.09 15.51 -1.80
C ALA A 139 -9.09 15.87 -0.67
N VAL A 140 -7.95 15.18 -0.61
CA VAL A 140 -6.80 15.51 0.24
C VAL A 140 -6.21 16.89 -0.10
N LEU A 141 -6.01 17.18 -1.38
CA LEU A 141 -5.48 18.47 -1.82
C LEU A 141 -6.48 19.61 -1.56
N PHE A 142 -7.79 19.35 -1.67
CA PHE A 142 -8.83 20.30 -1.24
C PHE A 142 -8.79 20.58 0.26
N ALA A 143 -8.66 19.55 1.11
CA ALA A 143 -8.50 19.76 2.55
C ALA A 143 -7.29 20.64 2.87
N ASN A 144 -6.14 20.35 2.24
CA ASN A 144 -4.93 21.18 2.37
C ASN A 144 -5.10 22.60 1.81
N ALA A 145 -5.86 22.79 0.73
CA ALA A 145 -6.18 24.11 0.19
C ALA A 145 -7.09 24.90 1.14
N ARG A 146 -8.08 24.24 1.76
CA ARG A 146 -8.97 24.82 2.78
C ARG A 146 -8.17 25.26 4.02
N SER A 147 -7.25 24.42 4.52
CA SER A 147 -6.30 24.79 5.58
C SER A 147 -5.50 26.05 5.25
N LYS A 148 -4.88 26.10 4.06
CA LYS A 148 -4.06 27.23 3.62
C LYS A 148 -4.87 28.50 3.41
N ALA A 149 -6.13 28.40 2.97
CA ALA A 149 -7.04 29.55 2.85
C ALA A 149 -7.34 30.19 4.22
N ASP A 150 -7.50 29.37 5.27
CA ASP A 150 -7.72 29.83 6.66
C ASP A 150 -6.39 30.09 7.40
N SER A 151 -5.25 30.13 6.69
CA SER A 151 -3.89 30.36 7.23
C SER A 151 -3.43 29.34 8.28
N LEU A 152 -3.88 28.09 8.15
CA LEU A 152 -3.52 26.95 8.99
C LEU A 152 -2.44 26.08 8.34
N ASP A 153 -1.75 25.30 9.17
CA ASP A 153 -0.87 24.21 8.72
C ASP A 153 -1.70 23.04 8.12
N THR A 154 -1.06 22.12 7.41
CA THR A 154 -1.70 21.04 6.66
C THR A 154 -1.59 19.68 7.33
N VAL A 155 -2.71 18.94 7.40
CA VAL A 155 -2.74 17.57 7.93
C VAL A 155 -2.07 16.56 6.99
N TYR A 156 -2.01 16.84 5.69
CA TYR A 156 -1.38 15.94 4.72
C TYR A 156 -0.07 16.52 4.20
N THR A 157 1.03 15.81 4.43
CA THR A 157 2.36 16.14 3.87
C THR A 157 2.69 15.24 2.69
N TYR A 158 3.41 15.78 1.69
CA TYR A 158 3.93 15.05 0.53
C TYR A 158 5.11 15.85 -0.05
N SER A 159 6.04 15.20 -0.75
CA SER A 159 7.21 15.83 -1.37
C SER A 159 6.95 16.28 -2.82
N SER A 160 6.09 15.56 -3.57
CA SER A 160 5.63 15.96 -4.90
C SER A 160 4.24 15.40 -5.24
N ALA A 161 3.62 15.89 -6.31
CA ALA A 161 2.29 15.49 -6.76
C ALA A 161 2.26 15.26 -8.28
N LYS A 162 1.63 14.18 -8.73
CA LYS A 162 1.47 13.81 -10.14
C LYS A 162 0.01 13.96 -10.55
N PHE A 163 -0.22 14.64 -11.68
CA PHE A 163 -1.55 14.90 -12.22
C PHE A 163 -1.74 14.24 -13.60
N ASP A 164 -2.97 13.93 -13.97
CA ASP A 164 -3.35 13.49 -15.32
C ASP A 164 -3.62 14.67 -16.28
N ASP A 165 -4.02 14.35 -17.51
CA ASP A 165 -4.35 15.35 -18.54
C ASP A 165 -5.58 16.20 -18.17
N GLU A 166 -6.52 15.66 -17.40
CA GLU A 166 -7.70 16.36 -16.87
C GLU A 166 -7.41 17.17 -15.59
N LYS A 167 -6.18 17.06 -15.04
CA LYS A 167 -5.68 17.72 -13.82
C LYS A 167 -6.18 17.12 -12.51
N HIS A 168 -6.66 15.88 -12.54
CA HIS A 168 -6.86 15.08 -11.33
C HIS A 168 -5.52 14.61 -10.78
N CYS A 169 -5.37 14.62 -9.45
CA CYS A 169 -4.18 14.12 -8.80
C CYS A 169 -4.23 12.58 -8.74
N ILE A 170 -3.23 11.92 -9.31
CA ILE A 170 -3.16 10.46 -9.44
C ILE A 170 -2.08 9.83 -8.54
N SER A 171 -1.16 10.61 -7.99
CA SER A 171 -0.18 10.15 -6.99
C SER A 171 0.38 11.33 -6.17
N LEU A 172 0.71 11.07 -4.90
CA LEU A 172 1.40 11.98 -3.99
C LEU A 172 2.62 11.27 -3.40
N GLU A 173 3.82 11.77 -3.73
CA GLU A 173 5.08 11.17 -3.27
C GLU A 173 5.33 11.48 -1.79
N GLY A 174 5.77 10.49 -1.01
CA GLY A 174 5.99 10.65 0.43
C GLY A 174 4.72 11.06 1.19
N PHE A 175 3.54 10.62 0.74
CA PHE A 175 2.25 10.97 1.34
C PHE A 175 2.14 10.49 2.79
N ALA A 176 1.97 11.43 3.72
CA ALA A 176 1.73 11.13 5.14
C ALA A 176 0.57 11.94 5.71
N PHE A 177 -0.31 11.25 6.42
CA PHE A 177 -1.39 11.82 7.23
C PHE A 177 -0.88 12.12 8.64
N ARG A 178 -0.99 13.37 9.10
CA ARG A 178 -0.48 13.91 10.38
C ARG A 178 -1.63 14.22 11.35
N PRO A 179 -2.30 13.20 11.96
CA PRO A 179 -3.49 13.38 12.80
C PRO A 179 -3.31 14.39 13.94
N GLU A 180 -2.09 14.56 14.44
CA GLU A 180 -1.70 15.51 15.47
C GLU A 180 -1.90 16.99 15.08
N VAL A 181 -1.97 17.30 13.77
CA VAL A 181 -2.15 18.67 13.26
C VAL A 181 -3.61 19.10 13.37
N LYS A 182 -3.88 20.13 14.16
CA LYS A 182 -5.23 20.70 14.33
C LYS A 182 -5.63 21.57 13.13
N SER A 183 -6.12 20.93 12.07
CA SER A 183 -6.52 21.58 10.82
C SER A 183 -7.61 20.79 10.07
N TYR A 184 -7.95 21.21 8.84
CA TYR A 184 -8.90 20.51 7.96
C TYR A 184 -8.30 19.24 7.36
N ARG A 185 -9.15 18.21 7.22
CA ARG A 185 -8.81 16.87 6.71
C ARG A 185 -10.07 16.15 6.24
N LEU A 186 -9.95 14.94 5.72
CA LEU A 186 -11.09 14.03 5.63
C LEU A 186 -11.47 13.52 7.04
N PRO A 187 -12.76 13.23 7.31
CA PRO A 187 -13.15 12.47 8.50
C PRO A 187 -12.53 11.09 8.45
N THR A 188 -12.22 10.51 9.61
CA THR A 188 -11.94 9.07 9.72
C THR A 188 -13.23 8.25 9.60
N GLU A 189 -13.12 6.95 9.35
CA GLU A 189 -14.27 6.05 9.34
C GLU A 189 -15.05 6.11 10.67
N VAL A 190 -14.35 6.21 11.81
CA VAL A 190 -14.99 6.29 13.13
C VAL A 190 -15.73 7.62 13.36
N GLU A 191 -15.14 8.75 12.96
CA GLU A 191 -15.79 10.06 13.05
C GLU A 191 -17.01 10.15 12.12
N TRP A 192 -16.88 9.61 10.91
CA TRP A 192 -17.95 9.53 9.94
C TRP A 192 -19.13 8.70 10.48
N VAL A 193 -18.86 7.50 11.03
CA VAL A 193 -19.90 6.65 11.63
C VAL A 193 -20.48 7.27 12.90
N TYR A 194 -19.70 8.00 13.70
CA TYR A 194 -20.21 8.76 14.84
C TYR A 194 -21.22 9.83 14.41
N ALA A 195 -20.91 10.62 13.38
CA ALA A 195 -21.79 11.66 12.84
C ALA A 195 -23.05 11.05 12.17
N ALA A 196 -22.86 10.02 11.34
CA ALA A 196 -23.93 9.32 10.63
C ALA A 196 -24.99 8.76 11.58
N ARG A 197 -24.56 8.19 12.72
CA ARG A 197 -25.45 7.61 13.74
C ARG A 197 -26.37 8.61 14.44
N GLN A 198 -26.14 9.91 14.35
CA GLN A 198 -27.00 10.92 14.97
C GLN A 198 -28.34 11.10 14.24
N ASN A 199 -28.37 10.84 12.92
CA ASN A 199 -29.55 11.04 12.08
C ASN A 199 -29.66 10.01 10.94
N TRP A 200 -29.34 8.74 11.22
CA TRP A 200 -29.35 7.69 10.19
C TRP A 200 -30.79 7.31 9.77
N ASN A 201 -31.29 7.91 8.69
CA ASN A 201 -32.63 7.63 8.17
C ASN A 201 -32.66 7.40 6.66
N LEU A 202 -32.63 6.12 6.25
CA LEU A 202 -32.70 5.70 4.84
C LEU A 202 -33.99 6.13 4.10
N ARG A 203 -35.06 6.51 4.82
CA ARG A 203 -36.27 7.08 4.19
C ARG A 203 -36.04 8.54 3.74
N GLU A 204 -35.14 9.24 4.43
CA GLU A 204 -34.71 10.62 4.16
C GLU A 204 -33.36 10.68 3.41
N ALA A 205 -32.88 9.56 2.88
CA ALA A 205 -31.72 9.43 1.98
C ALA A 205 -32.11 9.51 0.49
N TRP A 206 -31.22 10.00 -0.38
CA TRP A 206 -31.39 9.90 -1.84
C TRP A 206 -30.84 8.55 -2.34
N THR A 207 -31.72 7.65 -2.80
CA THR A 207 -31.41 6.23 -3.11
C THR A 207 -32.02 5.80 -4.44
N ALA A 208 -31.67 4.62 -4.97
CA ALA A 208 -32.13 4.15 -6.28
C ALA A 208 -33.67 4.17 -6.45
N GLU A 209 -34.41 3.97 -5.36
CA GLU A 209 -35.87 3.97 -5.34
C GLU A 209 -36.51 5.37 -5.48
N ASN A 210 -35.73 6.46 -5.31
CA ASN A 210 -36.28 7.82 -5.26
C ASN A 210 -35.43 8.92 -5.95
N SER A 211 -34.16 8.65 -6.25
CA SER A 211 -33.24 9.64 -6.85
C SER A 211 -33.49 9.90 -8.34
N GLY A 212 -34.05 8.91 -9.06
CA GLY A 212 -34.06 8.90 -10.52
C GLY A 212 -32.69 8.58 -11.14
N TYR A 213 -31.82 7.87 -10.40
CA TYR A 213 -30.45 7.53 -10.78
C TYR A 213 -29.56 8.76 -11.08
N LYS A 214 -29.66 9.80 -10.23
CA LYS A 214 -28.77 10.97 -10.26
C LYS A 214 -28.56 11.61 -8.88
N LEU A 215 -27.55 12.47 -8.77
CA LEU A 215 -27.29 13.33 -7.60
C LEU A 215 -28.39 14.38 -7.40
N HIS A 216 -28.52 14.87 -6.16
CA HIS A 216 -29.40 15.97 -5.76
C HIS A 216 -28.63 17.00 -4.93
N ASN A 217 -29.15 18.23 -4.88
CA ASN A 217 -28.51 19.32 -4.12
C ASN A 217 -28.42 18.98 -2.63
N VAL A 218 -27.36 19.40 -1.96
CA VAL A 218 -27.10 19.07 -0.56
C VAL A 218 -28.18 19.57 0.40
N CYS A 219 -28.45 18.78 1.45
CA CYS A 219 -29.52 18.92 2.42
C CYS A 219 -30.94 19.13 1.82
N SER A 220 -31.18 18.72 0.57
CA SER A 220 -32.48 18.90 -0.11
C SER A 220 -33.59 18.00 0.41
N LYS A 221 -33.24 16.91 1.13
CA LYS A 221 -34.18 16.04 1.82
C LYS A 221 -34.30 16.47 3.29
N ALA A 222 -35.49 16.32 3.87
CA ALA A 222 -35.95 17.16 4.99
C ALA A 222 -35.25 16.91 6.36
N VAL A 223 -34.05 17.45 6.53
CA VAL A 223 -33.25 17.44 7.76
C VAL A 223 -33.34 18.81 8.47
N PRO A 224 -33.32 18.90 9.81
CA PRO A 224 -33.22 20.19 10.51
C PRO A 224 -31.93 20.94 10.13
N SER A 225 -32.01 22.26 9.89
CA SER A 225 -30.91 23.09 9.38
C SER A 225 -29.68 23.25 10.30
N THR A 226 -29.67 22.55 11.44
CA THR A 226 -28.59 22.50 12.43
C THR A 226 -27.92 21.12 12.54
N ALA A 227 -28.46 20.10 11.87
CA ALA A 227 -27.94 18.73 11.87
C ALA A 227 -27.07 18.43 10.63
N VAL A 228 -26.38 17.29 10.67
CA VAL A 228 -25.66 16.74 9.51
C VAL A 228 -26.69 16.05 8.58
N CYS A 229 -26.58 16.31 7.28
CA CYS A 229 -27.45 15.79 6.23
C CYS A 229 -26.67 14.88 5.27
N ASP A 230 -27.42 14.12 4.46
CA ASP A 230 -26.93 13.27 3.35
C ASP A 230 -25.82 12.26 3.71
N MET A 231 -25.67 11.91 4.99
CA MET A 231 -24.79 10.83 5.46
C MET A 231 -25.17 9.43 4.91
N ALA A 232 -26.29 9.31 4.19
CA ALA A 232 -26.74 8.08 3.56
C ALA A 232 -27.33 8.41 2.18
N GLY A 233 -26.89 7.70 1.14
CA GLY A 233 -27.29 8.00 -0.23
C GLY A 233 -26.63 9.27 -0.77
N ASN A 234 -27.27 9.91 -1.75
CA ASN A 234 -26.71 11.03 -2.52
C ASN A 234 -25.32 10.71 -3.10
N ALA A 235 -24.23 11.27 -2.59
CA ALA A 235 -22.86 10.87 -2.96
C ALA A 235 -22.25 9.90 -1.91
N MET A 236 -21.59 8.85 -2.40
CA MET A 236 -20.74 8.00 -1.56
C MET A 236 -19.48 8.78 -1.17
N GLU A 237 -19.02 8.67 0.07
CA GLU A 237 -18.00 9.59 0.60
C GLU A 237 -16.64 8.93 0.82
N TRP A 238 -15.57 9.58 0.33
CA TRP A 238 -14.21 9.35 0.80
C TRP A 238 -14.08 9.66 2.29
N VAL A 239 -13.49 8.73 3.04
CA VAL A 239 -12.95 8.97 4.39
C VAL A 239 -11.43 8.80 4.37
N ASN A 240 -10.76 9.26 5.44
CA ASN A 240 -9.30 9.32 5.53
C ASN A 240 -8.62 7.94 5.40
N ASP A 241 -9.25 6.92 5.97
CA ASP A 241 -8.69 5.61 6.30
C ASP A 241 -8.26 4.80 5.06
N TRP A 242 -7.09 4.16 5.16
CA TRP A 242 -6.80 2.96 4.37
C TRP A 242 -7.63 1.78 4.92
N LEU A 243 -8.11 0.92 4.03
CA LEU A 243 -8.93 -0.24 4.37
C LEU A 243 -8.09 -1.36 5.00
N GLY A 244 -8.08 -1.42 6.33
CA GLY A 244 -7.54 -2.55 7.11
C GLY A 244 -8.61 -3.52 7.59
N SER A 245 -8.24 -4.78 7.78
CA SER A 245 -9.08 -5.82 8.38
C SER A 245 -9.43 -5.49 9.83
N PHE A 246 -10.71 -5.61 10.21
CA PHE A 246 -11.13 -5.38 11.59
C PHE A 246 -10.78 -6.56 12.51
N GLN A 247 -10.87 -6.31 13.82
CA GLN A 247 -10.72 -7.30 14.86
C GLN A 247 -11.80 -7.18 15.91
N LYS A 248 -12.10 -8.30 16.59
CA LYS A 248 -13.08 -8.36 17.68
C LYS A 248 -12.48 -7.84 18.99
N THR A 249 -12.10 -6.56 18.99
CA THR A 249 -11.36 -5.88 20.05
C THR A 249 -11.96 -4.50 20.35
N THR A 250 -11.36 -3.76 21.29
CA THR A 250 -11.62 -2.34 21.52
C THR A 250 -10.33 -1.55 21.37
N VAL A 251 -10.30 -0.61 20.41
CA VAL A 251 -9.21 0.37 20.23
C VAL A 251 -9.68 1.76 20.67
N SER A 252 -8.76 2.71 20.79
CA SER A 252 -9.10 4.14 20.93
C SER A 252 -8.62 4.90 19.71
N ASN A 253 -9.31 5.98 19.33
CA ASN A 253 -8.87 6.95 18.32
C ASN A 253 -8.35 6.32 17.00
N TYR A 254 -9.11 5.35 16.47
CA TYR A 254 -8.76 4.61 15.25
C TYR A 254 -8.73 5.52 14.01
N VAL A 255 -7.73 5.33 13.15
CA VAL A 255 -7.51 6.14 11.93
C VAL A 255 -7.22 5.32 10.65
N GLY A 256 -7.56 4.02 10.66
CA GLY A 256 -7.41 3.11 9.51
C GLY A 256 -6.23 2.13 9.61
N ALA A 257 -5.92 1.47 8.50
CA ALA A 257 -4.63 0.78 8.33
C ALA A 257 -3.47 1.79 8.21
N PRO A 258 -2.22 1.42 8.59
CA PRO A 258 -1.06 2.29 8.47
C PRO A 258 -0.73 2.67 7.02
N ASP A 259 -0.91 1.72 6.10
CA ASP A 259 -0.71 1.87 4.66
C ASP A 259 -1.86 1.16 3.89
N GLY A 260 -1.81 1.22 2.55
CA GLY A 260 -2.85 0.66 1.68
C GLY A 260 -2.79 -0.86 1.48
N GLY A 261 -1.89 -1.56 2.17
CA GLY A 261 -1.67 -3.00 2.02
C GLY A 261 -1.31 -3.39 0.58
N PHE A 262 -1.75 -4.57 0.16
CA PHE A 262 -1.44 -5.11 -1.18
C PHE A 262 -2.19 -4.41 -2.33
N LEU A 263 -3.39 -3.88 -2.08
CA LEU A 263 -4.31 -3.39 -3.13
C LEU A 263 -4.49 -1.86 -3.14
N GLY A 264 -3.82 -1.13 -2.25
CA GLY A 264 -3.95 0.33 -2.15
C GLY A 264 -5.35 0.80 -1.78
N GLN A 265 -6.14 -0.02 -1.05
CA GLN A 265 -7.57 0.20 -0.87
C GLN A 265 -7.90 1.29 0.16
N ARG A 266 -8.82 2.17 -0.22
CA ARG A 266 -9.39 3.23 0.62
C ARG A 266 -10.78 2.86 1.10
N VAL A 267 -11.14 3.39 2.27
CA VAL A 267 -12.51 3.27 2.78
C VAL A 267 -13.42 4.31 2.12
N VAL A 268 -14.62 3.89 1.71
CA VAL A 268 -15.71 4.77 1.27
C VAL A 268 -17.01 4.42 2.00
N LYS A 269 -17.83 5.44 2.31
CA LYS A 269 -18.99 5.35 3.22
C LYS A 269 -20.27 5.93 2.59
N GLY A 270 -21.41 5.79 3.27
CA GLY A 270 -22.69 6.43 2.90
C GLY A 270 -23.51 5.75 1.81
N GLY A 271 -22.87 5.05 0.88
CA GLY A 271 -23.53 4.62 -0.37
C GLY A 271 -23.96 5.83 -1.22
N CYS A 272 -24.65 5.62 -2.34
CA CYS A 272 -24.99 6.71 -3.24
C CYS A 272 -26.39 6.59 -3.85
N TYR A 273 -26.78 7.60 -4.62
CA TYR A 273 -28.06 7.74 -5.30
C TYR A 273 -28.50 6.54 -6.15
N ARG A 274 -27.57 5.67 -6.57
CA ARG A 274 -27.81 4.48 -7.41
C ARG A 274 -27.78 3.16 -6.63
N ASN A 275 -27.43 3.15 -5.34
CA ASN A 275 -27.61 1.96 -4.49
C ASN A 275 -29.06 1.89 -3.99
N ALA A 276 -29.58 0.66 -3.82
CA ALA A 276 -30.86 0.44 -3.17
C ALA A 276 -30.76 0.79 -1.67
N ALA A 277 -31.84 1.28 -1.07
CA ALA A 277 -31.89 1.59 0.35
C ALA A 277 -31.59 0.36 1.25
N SER A 278 -31.75 -0.86 0.73
CA SER A 278 -31.40 -2.11 1.43
C SER A 278 -29.92 -2.48 1.40
N SER A 279 -29.10 -1.92 0.49
CA SER A 279 -27.64 -2.16 0.45
C SER A 279 -26.83 -1.04 1.14
N ILE A 280 -27.46 0.08 1.50
CA ILE A 280 -26.82 1.19 2.21
C ILE A 280 -26.80 0.93 3.73
N THR A 281 -25.61 0.73 4.30
CA THR A 281 -25.44 0.45 5.75
C THR A 281 -24.37 1.35 6.38
N LEU A 282 -24.44 1.55 7.70
CA LEU A 282 -23.40 2.22 8.48
C LEU A 282 -22.05 1.48 8.44
N TYR A 283 -22.09 0.15 8.33
CA TYR A 283 -20.89 -0.69 8.40
C TYR A 283 -20.19 -0.90 7.07
N GLY A 284 -20.84 -0.65 5.92
CA GLY A 284 -20.23 -0.81 4.59
C GLY A 284 -19.02 0.09 4.39
N ARG A 285 -17.92 -0.44 3.83
CA ARG A 285 -16.60 0.22 3.79
C ARG A 285 -15.98 0.43 2.41
N GLY A 286 -16.64 -0.06 1.37
CA GLY A 286 -16.10 -0.14 0.01
C GLY A 286 -17.19 -0.43 -1.01
N ASP A 287 -16.93 -0.06 -2.26
CA ASP A 287 -17.84 -0.25 -3.41
C ASP A 287 -17.79 -1.71 -3.95
N VAL A 288 -18.31 -1.93 -5.17
CA VAL A 288 -18.29 -3.19 -5.92
C VAL A 288 -16.87 -3.58 -6.34
N TYR A 289 -16.05 -2.60 -6.72
CA TYR A 289 -14.69 -2.80 -7.20
C TYR A 289 -13.64 -2.33 -6.18
N THR A 290 -12.38 -2.67 -6.44
CA THR A 290 -11.22 -2.17 -5.66
C THR A 290 -11.12 -0.66 -5.78
N VAL A 291 -11.39 0.06 -4.68
CA VAL A 291 -11.32 1.52 -4.60
C VAL A 291 -9.91 1.93 -4.15
N THR A 292 -9.07 2.41 -5.07
CA THR A 292 -7.72 2.90 -4.75
C THR A 292 -7.69 4.43 -4.59
N SER A 293 -6.60 4.98 -4.06
CA SER A 293 -6.44 6.44 -3.96
C SER A 293 -6.48 7.18 -5.31
N SER A 294 -6.18 6.48 -6.41
CA SER A 294 -6.19 7.00 -7.79
C SER A 294 -7.49 6.73 -8.55
N THR A 295 -8.40 5.90 -8.03
CA THR A 295 -9.76 5.74 -8.59
C THR A 295 -10.62 6.98 -8.37
N ARG A 296 -11.54 7.26 -9.31
CA ARG A 296 -12.59 8.29 -9.21
C ARG A 296 -13.88 7.77 -9.86
N ALA A 297 -15.04 8.28 -9.42
CA ALA A 297 -16.32 7.91 -10.01
C ALA A 297 -17.42 8.98 -9.80
N ASP A 298 -18.40 9.03 -10.71
CA ASP A 298 -19.48 10.03 -10.80
C ASP A 298 -20.45 10.06 -9.61
N TYR A 299 -20.39 9.06 -8.74
CA TYR A 299 -21.18 8.93 -7.51
C TYR A 299 -20.32 8.98 -6.23
N VAL A 300 -18.99 9.18 -6.33
CA VAL A 300 -18.09 9.29 -5.17
C VAL A 300 -17.61 10.73 -5.01
N GLY A 301 -17.96 11.33 -3.87
CA GLY A 301 -17.56 12.64 -3.39
C GLY A 301 -16.93 12.55 -1.99
N PHE A 302 -17.02 13.60 -1.17
CA PHE A 302 -16.46 13.63 0.19
C PHE A 302 -17.04 14.77 1.04
N ARG A 303 -16.82 14.73 2.36
CA ARG A 303 -16.94 15.88 3.27
C ARG A 303 -15.67 16.12 4.06
N LEU A 304 -15.51 17.31 4.65
CA LEU A 304 -14.36 17.63 5.50
C LEU A 304 -14.65 17.36 6.98
N ALA A 305 -13.60 17.04 7.73
CA ALA A 305 -13.50 17.16 9.18
C ALA A 305 -12.46 18.23 9.55
N TYR A 306 -12.52 18.70 10.80
CA TYR A 306 -11.56 19.63 11.38
C TYR A 306 -11.27 19.29 12.83
N GLY A 307 -9.98 19.30 13.19
CA GLY A 307 -9.48 19.03 14.54
C GLY A 307 -8.39 17.96 14.56
N ALA A 308 -7.49 18.04 15.54
CA ALA A 308 -6.47 17.02 15.75
C ALA A 308 -7.08 15.75 16.36
N ILE A 309 -6.50 14.60 16.04
CA ILE A 309 -6.76 13.31 16.67
C ILE A 309 -5.55 13.03 17.59
N PRO A 310 -5.63 13.31 18.90
CA PRO A 310 -4.58 12.94 19.84
C PRO A 310 -4.47 11.42 19.94
N ASP A 311 -3.30 10.89 20.29
CA ASP A 311 -3.08 9.46 20.54
C ASP A 311 -3.66 8.54 19.45
N ALA A 312 -3.51 8.94 18.17
CA ALA A 312 -4.08 8.23 17.03
C ALA A 312 -3.54 6.79 16.91
N VAL A 313 -4.43 5.84 16.60
CA VAL A 313 -4.10 4.42 16.50
C VAL A 313 -4.39 3.89 15.11
N TRP A 314 -3.35 3.43 14.42
CA TRP A 314 -3.48 2.61 13.23
C TRP A 314 -3.66 1.14 13.64
N MET A 315 -4.32 0.34 12.80
CA MET A 315 -4.40 -1.11 13.03
C MET A 315 -4.10 -1.86 11.73
N GLY A 316 -3.04 -2.66 11.73
CA GLY A 316 -2.69 -3.53 10.60
C GLY A 316 -3.62 -4.75 10.49
N ASP A 317 -3.57 -5.44 9.35
CA ASP A 317 -4.41 -6.63 9.10
C ASP A 317 -4.21 -7.77 10.12
N ASN A 318 -3.00 -7.86 10.69
CA ASN A 318 -2.68 -8.77 11.81
C ASN A 318 -3.44 -8.45 13.11
N GLY A 319 -4.17 -7.32 13.15
CA GLY A 319 -5.00 -6.91 14.27
C GLY A 319 -4.29 -6.13 15.37
N LYS A 320 -3.03 -5.75 15.17
CA LYS A 320 -2.26 -4.99 16.16
C LYS A 320 -2.49 -3.50 16.03
N ALA A 321 -2.80 -2.88 17.16
CA ALA A 321 -2.77 -1.43 17.33
C ALA A 321 -1.32 -0.94 17.28
N ALA A 322 -1.04 0.00 16.38
CA ALA A 322 0.25 0.67 16.24
C ALA A 322 0.08 2.16 16.59
N SER A 323 0.76 2.60 17.65
CA SER A 323 0.84 4.01 18.08
C SER A 323 2.12 4.70 17.61
N SER A 324 3.17 3.92 17.34
CA SER A 324 4.31 4.32 16.52
C SER A 324 4.13 3.69 15.14
N ARG A 325 4.56 4.38 14.09
CA ARG A 325 4.49 3.89 12.70
C ARG A 325 5.77 4.25 11.97
N ILE A 326 6.07 3.47 10.93
CA ILE A 326 7.03 3.88 9.91
C ILE A 326 6.26 4.52 8.76
N ILE A 327 6.71 5.67 8.29
CA ILE A 327 6.16 6.41 7.15
C ILE A 327 7.15 6.25 6.00
N LEU A 328 6.68 5.89 4.81
CA LEU A 328 7.52 5.86 3.60
C LEU A 328 7.56 7.25 2.95
N LEU A 329 8.78 7.77 2.73
CA LEU A 329 9.02 9.11 2.20
C LEU A 329 9.50 9.11 0.74
N ALA A 330 9.97 7.97 0.23
CA ALA A 330 10.32 7.73 -1.15
C ALA A 330 9.60 6.50 -1.70
N ASN A 331 9.11 6.56 -2.94
CA ASN A 331 8.49 5.42 -3.63
C ASN A 331 9.45 4.64 -4.53
N SER A 332 8.95 3.56 -5.11
CA SER A 332 9.63 2.69 -6.08
C SER A 332 10.19 3.42 -7.31
N SER A 333 9.59 4.52 -7.77
CA SER A 333 10.15 5.37 -8.85
C SER A 333 11.36 6.16 -8.37
N THR A 334 11.30 6.70 -7.15
CA THR A 334 12.43 7.42 -6.54
C THR A 334 13.60 6.48 -6.29
N LEU A 335 13.36 5.27 -5.77
CA LEU A 335 14.40 4.23 -5.64
C LEU A 335 14.95 3.77 -7.00
N GLU A 336 14.09 3.60 -8.01
CA GLU A 336 14.53 3.28 -9.38
C GLU A 336 15.46 4.38 -9.90
N SER A 337 15.09 5.67 -9.77
CA SER A 337 15.90 6.78 -10.29
C SER A 337 17.33 6.87 -9.71
N LEU A 338 17.54 6.35 -8.49
CA LEU A 338 18.84 6.32 -7.82
C LEU A 338 19.66 5.05 -8.10
N THR A 339 18.99 3.92 -8.35
CA THR A 339 19.62 2.59 -8.48
C THR A 339 19.63 2.06 -9.91
N GLY A 340 18.78 2.62 -10.76
CA GLY A 340 18.42 2.20 -12.10
C GLY A 340 17.81 0.79 -12.16
N THR A 341 16.97 0.44 -11.18
CA THR A 341 16.16 -0.79 -11.12
C THR A 341 15.02 -0.67 -10.10
N PHE A 342 13.83 -1.14 -10.41
CA PHE A 342 12.76 -1.28 -9.41
C PHE A 342 13.04 -2.39 -8.39
N LYS A 343 14.01 -3.29 -8.64
CA LYS A 343 14.27 -4.43 -7.77
C LYS A 343 15.18 -4.04 -6.60
N ALA A 344 14.62 -3.37 -5.61
CA ALA A 344 15.28 -2.99 -4.35
C ALA A 344 14.41 -3.33 -3.13
N LYS A 345 15.05 -3.62 -2.00
CA LYS A 345 14.41 -3.92 -0.70
C LYS A 345 15.18 -3.27 0.44
N LEU A 346 14.49 -2.61 1.36
CA LEU A 346 15.06 -2.07 2.59
C LEU A 346 14.61 -2.93 3.77
N ALA A 347 15.55 -3.38 4.61
CA ALA A 347 15.27 -4.06 5.88
C ALA A 347 15.91 -3.28 7.03
N PHE A 348 15.27 -3.23 8.20
CA PHE A 348 15.72 -2.48 9.37
C PHE A 348 15.09 -3.03 10.66
N ARG A 349 15.65 -2.68 11.81
CA ARG A 349 15.07 -2.96 13.13
C ARG A 349 14.08 -1.85 13.50
N ASN A 350 12.89 -2.18 13.99
CA ASN A 350 12.07 -1.25 14.76
C ASN A 350 12.45 -1.39 16.24
N ASP A 351 13.23 -0.47 16.81
CA ASP A 351 13.75 -0.65 18.18
C ASP A 351 12.64 -0.57 19.26
N ILE A 352 11.52 0.09 18.96
CA ILE A 352 10.34 0.17 19.85
C ILE A 352 9.71 -1.23 20.07
N SER A 353 9.84 -2.14 19.12
CA SER A 353 9.28 -3.51 19.19
C SER A 353 10.33 -4.63 19.22
N GLY A 354 11.58 -4.33 18.87
CA GLY A 354 12.68 -5.30 18.73
C GLY A 354 12.64 -6.13 17.43
N ASN A 355 11.61 -5.94 16.60
CA ASN A 355 11.32 -6.75 15.42
C ASN A 355 12.13 -6.32 14.17
N LEU A 356 12.15 -7.21 13.18
CA LEU A 356 12.54 -6.89 11.81
C LEU A 356 11.36 -6.23 11.07
N ALA A 357 11.60 -5.09 10.44
CA ALA A 357 10.71 -4.49 9.46
C ALA A 357 11.38 -4.42 8.08
N TYR A 358 10.59 -4.50 7.00
CA TYR A 358 11.10 -4.34 5.64
C TYR A 358 10.11 -3.66 4.68
N VAL A 359 10.64 -3.19 3.55
CA VAL A 359 9.92 -2.53 2.44
C VAL A 359 10.39 -3.18 1.13
N ASP A 360 9.46 -3.47 0.22
CA ASP A 360 9.75 -4.01 -1.11
C ASP A 360 9.40 -2.98 -2.22
N TYR A 361 10.43 -2.30 -2.72
CA TYR A 361 10.31 -1.29 -3.78
C TYR A 361 10.14 -1.91 -5.17
N SER A 362 10.12 -3.24 -5.30
CA SER A 362 9.72 -3.90 -6.55
C SER A 362 8.20 -3.94 -6.74
N SER A 363 7.44 -3.63 -5.67
CA SER A 363 6.02 -3.36 -5.71
C SER A 363 5.72 -1.91 -6.10
N GLY A 364 4.59 -1.68 -6.78
CA GLY A 364 4.02 -0.35 -6.95
C GLY A 364 3.45 0.20 -5.64
N VAL A 365 2.37 -0.41 -5.16
CA VAL A 365 1.82 -0.16 -3.82
C VAL A 365 2.80 -0.64 -2.77
N GLN A 366 3.27 0.25 -1.89
CA GLN A 366 4.24 -0.08 -0.85
C GLN A 366 3.61 -0.05 0.53
N SER A 367 4.08 -0.96 1.37
CA SER A 367 3.70 -1.13 2.77
C SER A 367 4.94 -1.39 3.61
N VAL A 368 4.84 -1.18 4.92
CA VAL A 368 5.91 -1.55 5.87
C VAL A 368 5.55 -2.87 6.54
N VAL A 369 6.34 -3.91 6.24
CA VAL A 369 6.08 -5.27 6.69
C VAL A 369 6.94 -5.56 7.92
N GLU A 370 6.35 -5.42 9.10
CA GLU A 370 6.99 -5.80 10.37
C GLU A 370 6.71 -7.27 10.70
N ILE A 371 7.78 -8.05 10.83
CA ILE A 371 7.76 -9.48 11.14
C ILE A 371 7.84 -9.64 12.66
N GLU A 372 6.70 -9.96 13.28
CA GLU A 372 6.62 -10.26 14.70
C GLU A 372 7.53 -11.42 15.11
N ASP A 373 8.32 -11.20 16.17
CA ASP A 373 9.21 -12.21 16.73
C ASP A 373 9.18 -12.21 18.27
N SER A 374 9.81 -13.24 18.84
CA SER A 374 10.24 -13.32 20.25
C SER A 374 11.77 -13.19 20.39
N ILE A 375 12.47 -12.97 19.27
CA ILE A 375 13.92 -12.88 19.14
C ILE A 375 14.30 -11.45 18.75
N GLU A 376 15.14 -10.82 19.56
CA GLU A 376 15.72 -9.50 19.25
C GLU A 376 16.49 -9.48 17.92
N VAL A 377 16.09 -8.60 17.02
CA VAL A 377 16.72 -8.43 15.70
C VAL A 377 17.72 -7.28 15.73
N PHE A 378 19.02 -7.57 15.62
CA PHE A 378 20.09 -6.60 15.40
C PHE A 378 20.91 -6.93 14.16
N HIS A 379 21.40 -5.91 13.47
CA HIS A 379 22.19 -6.02 12.23
C HIS A 379 21.54 -6.94 11.17
N PRO A 380 20.30 -6.66 10.73
CA PRO A 380 19.71 -7.38 9.61
C PRO A 380 20.49 -7.06 8.33
N GLU A 381 20.89 -8.08 7.59
CA GLU A 381 21.48 -7.92 6.26
C GLU A 381 20.76 -8.82 5.25
N ILE A 382 20.35 -8.23 4.14
CA ILE A 382 19.62 -8.92 3.06
C ILE A 382 20.61 -9.73 2.20
N SER A 383 20.21 -10.94 1.85
CA SER A 383 20.94 -11.87 0.97
C SER A 383 21.14 -11.33 -0.46
N PRO A 384 22.13 -11.81 -1.22
CA PRO A 384 22.46 -11.24 -2.54
C PRO A 384 21.35 -11.39 -3.60
N ASP A 385 20.43 -12.34 -3.44
CA ASP A 385 19.28 -12.55 -4.32
C ASP A 385 17.99 -11.84 -3.85
N GLY A 386 18.01 -11.21 -2.67
CA GLY A 386 16.87 -10.48 -2.11
C GLY A 386 15.78 -11.36 -1.46
N ASN A 387 15.99 -12.67 -1.33
CA ASN A 387 14.97 -13.61 -0.87
C ASN A 387 15.04 -13.92 0.63
N HIS A 388 16.23 -13.86 1.22
CA HIS A 388 16.47 -14.12 2.65
C HIS A 388 17.07 -12.90 3.36
N VAL A 389 16.99 -12.90 4.70
CA VAL A 389 17.62 -11.93 5.60
C VAL A 389 18.36 -12.68 6.70
N ALA A 390 19.61 -12.30 6.97
CA ALA A 390 20.39 -12.76 8.11
C ALA A 390 20.36 -11.69 9.20
N PHE A 391 20.30 -12.07 10.47
CA PHE A 391 20.36 -11.13 11.59
C PHE A 391 20.99 -11.80 12.83
N CYS A 392 21.25 -11.02 13.87
CA CYS A 392 21.77 -11.53 15.13
C CYS A 392 21.13 -10.90 16.37
N THR A 393 21.40 -11.45 17.56
CA THR A 393 20.82 -11.00 18.84
C THR A 393 21.77 -10.11 19.67
N GLY A 394 22.70 -9.39 19.04
CA GLY A 394 23.72 -8.60 19.74
C GLY A 394 24.09 -7.31 19.02
N LEU A 395 24.34 -6.25 19.80
CA LEU A 395 24.64 -4.89 19.32
C LEU A 395 26.15 -4.70 19.07
N GLU A 396 26.53 -3.75 18.20
CA GLU A 396 27.95 -3.36 18.02
C GLU A 396 28.49 -2.70 19.31
N GLY A 397 29.75 -2.97 19.64
CA GLY A 397 30.44 -2.38 20.79
C GLY A 397 30.15 -3.02 22.15
N LEU A 398 29.19 -3.97 22.23
CA LEU A 398 28.89 -4.74 23.43
C LEU A 398 29.43 -6.18 23.32
N SER A 399 30.30 -6.57 24.26
CA SER A 399 30.74 -7.98 24.37
C SER A 399 29.67 -8.84 25.02
N GLY A 400 29.52 -10.07 24.53
CA GLY A 400 28.50 -11.01 24.96
C GLY A 400 28.20 -12.09 23.93
N LYS A 401 27.43 -13.11 24.32
CA LYS A 401 26.97 -14.13 23.39
C LYS A 401 25.85 -13.61 22.52
N SER A 402 26.00 -13.76 21.21
CA SER A 402 24.98 -13.45 20.21
C SER A 402 24.61 -14.73 19.44
N SER A 403 23.35 -14.82 19.00
CA SER A 403 22.88 -15.90 18.12
C SER A 403 22.60 -15.36 16.72
N LEU A 404 23.05 -16.07 15.68
CA LEU A 404 22.82 -15.72 14.27
C LEU A 404 21.68 -16.57 13.69
N TYR A 405 20.78 -15.89 12.99
CA TYR A 405 19.61 -16.47 12.34
C TYR A 405 19.53 -16.06 10.87
N VAL A 406 18.86 -16.88 10.06
CA VAL A 406 18.40 -16.54 8.69
C VAL A 406 16.93 -16.90 8.58
N ARG A 407 16.15 -16.09 7.85
CA ARG A 407 14.77 -16.38 7.43
C ARG A 407 14.50 -15.88 6.02
N ASP A 408 13.38 -16.29 5.46
CA ASP A 408 12.84 -15.73 4.22
C ASP A 408 12.34 -14.30 4.49
N LEU A 409 12.62 -13.39 3.56
CA LEU A 409 12.23 -11.98 3.60
C LEU A 409 10.84 -11.83 2.97
N ASP A 410 9.86 -12.46 3.63
CA ASP A 410 8.44 -12.47 3.31
C ASP A 410 7.59 -11.99 4.50
N ALA A 411 6.30 -11.72 4.26
CA ALA A 411 5.38 -11.17 5.26
C ALA A 411 4.99 -12.12 6.41
N THR A 412 5.50 -13.34 6.42
CA THR A 412 5.38 -14.31 7.51
C THR A 412 6.72 -14.62 8.20
N GLY A 413 7.84 -14.10 7.67
CA GLY A 413 9.19 -14.39 8.16
C GLY A 413 9.54 -15.88 8.11
N SER A 414 9.11 -16.58 7.04
CA SER A 414 9.11 -18.04 6.99
C SER A 414 10.53 -18.66 6.98
N HIS A 415 10.59 -19.97 7.20
CA HIS A 415 11.84 -20.76 7.21
C HIS A 415 12.97 -20.21 8.11
N LEU A 416 12.63 -19.73 9.32
CA LEU A 416 13.62 -19.36 10.33
C LEU A 416 14.56 -20.52 10.70
N VAL A 417 15.86 -20.35 10.45
CA VAL A 417 16.93 -21.28 10.84
C VAL A 417 17.99 -20.55 11.68
N LYS A 418 18.50 -21.25 12.70
CA LYS A 418 19.60 -20.78 13.57
C LYS A 418 20.92 -21.44 13.19
N LEU A 419 22.02 -20.69 13.27
CA LEU A 419 23.38 -21.24 13.19
C LEU A 419 23.77 -21.92 14.52
N ASP A 420 24.15 -23.20 14.47
CA ASP A 420 24.54 -23.98 15.65
C ASP A 420 26.03 -23.75 16.03
N VAL A 421 26.29 -22.60 16.67
CA VAL A 421 27.60 -22.23 17.24
C VAL A 421 27.43 -21.52 18.58
N GLU A 422 28.49 -21.44 19.39
CA GLU A 422 28.44 -20.85 20.74
C GLU A 422 28.11 -19.34 20.74
N SER A 423 28.61 -18.60 19.75
CA SER A 423 28.30 -17.18 19.54
C SER A 423 28.56 -16.77 18.10
N ALA A 424 27.65 -15.96 17.54
CA ALA A 424 27.76 -15.36 16.22
C ALA A 424 27.01 -14.00 16.18
N ALA A 425 27.72 -12.94 15.80
CA ALA A 425 27.22 -11.56 15.73
C ALA A 425 27.55 -10.91 14.37
N ILE A 426 26.76 -9.89 14.01
CA ILE A 426 26.89 -9.02 12.84
C ILE A 426 27.12 -9.82 11.53
N PRO A 427 26.06 -10.45 10.98
CA PRO A 427 26.16 -11.27 9.78
C PRO A 427 26.37 -10.41 8.52
N ARG A 428 27.33 -10.79 7.68
CA ARG A 428 27.66 -10.13 6.41
C ARG A 428 27.59 -11.11 5.25
N TRP A 429 26.68 -10.89 4.31
CA TRP A 429 26.54 -11.72 3.11
C TRP A 429 27.63 -11.43 2.08
N ARG A 430 28.14 -12.50 1.45
CA ARG A 430 29.09 -12.45 0.34
C ARG A 430 28.83 -13.57 -0.67
N ILE A 431 29.25 -13.35 -1.91
CA ILE A 431 29.34 -14.39 -2.94
C ILE A 431 30.81 -14.84 -3.04
N LEU A 432 31.06 -16.15 -2.95
CA LEU A 432 32.39 -16.75 -3.06
C LEU A 432 32.84 -16.85 -4.53
N GLU A 433 34.12 -17.17 -4.77
CA GLU A 433 34.63 -17.37 -6.14
C GLU A 433 34.02 -18.59 -6.85
N SER A 434 33.48 -19.55 -6.10
CA SER A 434 32.68 -20.67 -6.62
C SER A 434 31.28 -20.25 -7.11
N GLY A 435 30.81 -19.05 -6.78
CA GLY A 435 29.43 -18.61 -6.94
C GLY A 435 28.53 -18.93 -5.74
N ASP A 436 29.00 -19.69 -4.75
CA ASP A 436 28.23 -20.00 -3.54
C ASP A 436 27.98 -18.76 -2.68
N THR A 437 26.80 -18.68 -2.07
CA THR A 437 26.46 -17.65 -1.09
C THR A 437 26.95 -18.05 0.30
N ALA A 438 27.63 -17.13 0.99
CA ALA A 438 28.12 -17.34 2.35
C ALA A 438 27.87 -16.13 3.25
N ILE A 439 27.79 -16.39 4.56
CA ILE A 439 27.65 -15.39 5.62
C ILE A 439 28.97 -15.37 6.41
N VAL A 440 29.59 -14.20 6.52
CA VAL A 440 30.68 -13.91 7.46
C VAL A 440 30.07 -13.44 8.77
N TYR A 441 30.66 -13.83 9.91
CA TYR A 441 30.24 -13.39 11.24
C TYR A 441 31.43 -13.35 12.21
N VAL A 442 31.23 -12.71 13.37
CA VAL A 442 32.24 -12.64 14.45
C VAL A 442 31.73 -13.33 15.73
N THR A 443 32.64 -13.84 16.56
CA THR A 443 32.28 -14.53 17.81
C THR A 443 31.91 -13.59 18.97
N ASP A 444 32.37 -12.34 18.93
CA ASP A 444 32.03 -11.26 19.86
C ASP A 444 32.10 -9.93 19.07
N ALA A 445 31.19 -8.99 19.35
CA ALA A 445 31.07 -7.70 18.64
C ALA A 445 31.50 -6.50 19.50
N GLY A 446 32.20 -6.74 20.62
CA GLY A 446 32.54 -5.74 21.59
C GLY A 446 33.69 -4.79 21.22
N ASN A 447 34.14 -4.04 22.22
CA ASN A 447 35.13 -2.98 22.09
C ASN A 447 36.50 -3.49 21.58
N ASN A 448 36.83 -3.17 20.32
CA ASN A 448 38.05 -3.62 19.64
C ASN A 448 39.31 -2.82 20.02
N LYS A 449 39.25 -1.90 21.01
CA LYS A 449 40.38 -1.08 21.42
C LYS A 449 41.47 -1.86 22.17
N ASP A 450 41.09 -2.86 22.96
CA ASP A 450 42.06 -3.73 23.64
C ASP A 450 42.52 -4.84 22.70
N GLU A 451 43.83 -4.93 22.48
CA GLU A 451 44.46 -5.86 21.54
C GLU A 451 44.34 -7.31 22.01
N SER A 452 44.47 -7.56 23.33
CA SER A 452 44.32 -8.90 23.89
C SER A 452 42.87 -9.38 23.79
N ALA A 453 41.89 -8.54 24.09
CA ALA A 453 40.47 -8.88 23.96
C ALA A 453 40.10 -9.11 22.48
N PHE A 454 40.54 -8.24 21.57
CA PHE A 454 40.27 -8.36 20.14
C PHE A 454 40.74 -9.71 19.58
N HIS A 455 41.95 -10.17 19.92
CA HIS A 455 42.47 -11.46 19.49
C HIS A 455 41.86 -12.69 20.20
N THR A 456 41.06 -12.53 21.25
CA THR A 456 40.23 -13.65 21.77
C THR A 456 38.97 -13.88 20.94
N ALA A 457 38.49 -12.84 20.23
CA ALA A 457 37.44 -12.98 19.24
C ALA A 457 38.01 -13.46 17.90
N SER A 458 37.13 -13.96 17.02
CA SER A 458 37.53 -14.44 15.69
C SER A 458 36.44 -14.25 14.65
N THR A 459 36.87 -14.20 13.38
CA THR A 459 35.99 -14.03 12.21
C THR A 459 35.87 -15.36 11.47
N TRP A 460 34.64 -15.72 11.14
CA TRP A 460 34.26 -16.99 10.52
C TRP A 460 33.40 -16.75 9.28
N GLN A 461 33.32 -17.73 8.40
CA GLN A 461 32.29 -17.81 7.36
C GLN A 461 31.52 -19.12 7.45
N VAL A 462 30.29 -19.13 6.94
CA VAL A 462 29.49 -20.34 6.73
C VAL A 462 28.72 -20.19 5.41
N VAL A 463 28.74 -21.24 4.57
CA VAL A 463 27.92 -21.28 3.35
C VAL A 463 26.45 -21.41 3.74
N PHE A 464 25.54 -20.74 3.04
CA PHE A 464 24.09 -20.93 3.23
C PHE A 464 23.46 -21.30 1.88
N ALA A 465 22.83 -22.47 1.82
CA ALA A 465 22.25 -23.02 0.59
C ALA A 465 21.05 -23.92 0.91
N ASN A 466 20.04 -23.95 0.04
CA ASN A 466 18.82 -24.74 0.21
C ASN A 466 18.11 -24.53 1.57
N GLY A 467 18.15 -23.29 2.09
CA GLY A 467 17.58 -22.93 3.39
C GLY A 467 18.37 -23.43 4.61
N GLN A 468 19.64 -23.85 4.46
CA GLN A 468 20.42 -24.44 5.55
C GLN A 468 21.85 -23.88 5.62
N PHE A 469 22.38 -23.79 6.85
CA PHE A 469 23.80 -23.50 7.10
C PHE A 469 24.66 -24.74 6.82
N GLY A 470 25.78 -24.52 6.12
CA GLY A 470 26.85 -25.50 5.97
C GLY A 470 27.78 -25.57 7.20
N VAL A 471 29.00 -26.09 6.98
CA VAL A 471 30.02 -26.18 8.04
C VAL A 471 30.73 -24.82 8.22
N PRO A 472 30.81 -24.27 9.44
CA PRO A 472 31.58 -23.05 9.70
C PRO A 472 33.09 -23.20 9.49
N GLN A 473 33.71 -22.19 8.88
CA GLN A 473 35.13 -22.09 8.61
C GLN A 473 35.68 -20.81 9.26
N LYS A 474 36.68 -20.93 10.13
CA LYS A 474 37.42 -19.77 10.65
C LYS A 474 38.26 -19.14 9.53
N LEU A 475 38.18 -17.82 9.40
CA LEU A 475 38.99 -17.05 8.45
C LEU A 475 40.28 -16.55 9.13
N PHE A 476 40.16 -15.91 10.29
CA PHE A 476 41.28 -15.37 11.06
C PHE A 476 40.84 -14.99 12.50
N ASP A 477 41.83 -14.70 13.36
CA ASP A 477 41.63 -14.09 14.67
C ASP A 477 41.25 -12.60 14.54
N GLY A 478 40.64 -12.02 15.57
CA GLY A 478 40.04 -10.69 15.51
C GLY A 478 38.57 -10.69 15.01
N ALA A 479 37.79 -9.72 15.46
CA ALA A 479 36.37 -9.54 15.10
C ALA A 479 36.19 -8.52 13.97
N TYR A 480 36.33 -8.95 12.71
CA TYR A 480 36.20 -8.08 11.53
C TYR A 480 34.76 -8.03 10.98
N HIS A 481 33.85 -7.49 11.80
CA HIS A 481 32.41 -7.39 11.50
C HIS A 481 32.03 -6.35 10.45
N GLY A 482 32.96 -5.46 10.04
CA GLY A 482 32.72 -4.45 9.00
C GLY A 482 32.80 -5.00 7.57
N GLY A 483 33.03 -6.30 7.41
CA GLY A 483 33.02 -6.98 6.11
C GLY A 483 34.40 -7.45 5.65
N VAL A 484 34.38 -8.35 4.67
CA VAL A 484 35.58 -9.00 4.09
C VAL A 484 35.45 -9.02 2.58
N SER A 485 36.49 -8.59 1.87
CA SER A 485 36.49 -8.47 0.40
C SER A 485 36.27 -9.81 -0.30
N LYS A 486 35.77 -9.76 -1.54
CA LYS A 486 35.44 -10.95 -2.35
C LYS A 486 36.61 -11.93 -2.53
N ASP A 487 37.83 -11.41 -2.61
CA ASP A 487 39.09 -12.15 -2.72
C ASP A 487 39.75 -12.48 -1.36
N GLY A 488 39.11 -12.14 -0.23
CA GLY A 488 39.60 -12.41 1.12
C GLY A 488 40.80 -11.56 1.58
N ASN A 489 41.37 -10.72 0.72
CA ASN A 489 42.61 -9.98 1.01
C ASN A 489 42.42 -8.70 1.85
N LEU A 490 41.18 -8.27 2.14
CA LEU A 490 40.91 -7.18 3.07
C LEU A 490 39.73 -7.53 3.98
N ALA A 491 39.88 -7.32 5.27
CA ALA A 491 38.79 -7.35 6.26
C ALA A 491 38.87 -6.13 7.17
N VAL A 492 37.73 -5.58 7.62
CA VAL A 492 37.68 -4.33 8.41
C VAL A 492 36.70 -4.42 9.60
N THR A 493 36.90 -3.56 10.60
CA THR A 493 36.03 -3.38 11.79
C THR A 493 36.24 -1.99 12.37
N GLY A 494 35.19 -1.45 12.99
CA GLY A 494 35.31 -0.35 13.94
C GLY A 494 34.34 -0.53 15.09
N ALA A 495 34.86 -0.95 16.23
CA ALA A 495 34.16 -0.92 17.52
C ALA A 495 35.06 -0.18 18.51
N ARG A 496 35.33 1.11 18.22
CA ARG A 496 36.28 2.08 18.81
C ARG A 496 37.56 2.36 18.02
N LEU A 497 38.16 1.41 17.31
CA LEU A 497 39.31 1.63 16.41
C LEU A 497 39.01 1.07 15.03
N LEU A 498 39.32 1.83 13.97
CA LEU A 498 39.29 1.29 12.61
C LEU A 498 40.48 0.32 12.42
N ARG A 499 40.24 -0.99 12.54
CA ARG A 499 41.25 -2.04 12.27
C ARG A 499 41.02 -2.64 10.89
N ALA A 500 42.11 -3.03 10.24
CA ALA A 500 42.10 -3.72 8.95
C ALA A 500 43.12 -4.85 8.90
N ASN A 501 42.68 -6.03 8.43
CA ASN A 501 43.54 -7.15 8.08
C ASN A 501 43.74 -7.15 6.57
N VAL A 502 44.98 -6.92 6.13
CA VAL A 502 45.39 -6.85 4.72
C VAL A 502 46.25 -8.07 4.40
N SER A 503 45.69 -9.03 3.66
CA SER A 503 46.33 -10.31 3.30
C SER A 503 47.04 -11.03 4.48
N GLY A 504 46.43 -11.01 5.66
CA GLY A 504 46.97 -11.63 6.89
C GLY A 504 47.80 -10.70 7.78
N GLN A 505 47.98 -9.42 7.41
CA GLN A 505 48.66 -8.41 8.22
C GLN A 505 47.66 -7.44 8.85
N GLU A 506 47.59 -7.43 10.18
CA GLU A 506 46.75 -6.48 10.91
C GLU A 506 47.38 -5.07 10.96
N SER A 507 46.52 -4.06 10.86
CA SER A 507 46.87 -2.65 10.95
C SER A 507 45.74 -1.84 11.60
N VAL A 508 46.09 -0.76 12.28
CA VAL A 508 45.13 0.25 12.78
C VAL A 508 45.18 1.45 11.82
N TRP A 509 44.04 1.78 11.23
CA TRP A 509 43.86 2.89 10.31
C TRP A 509 43.40 4.16 11.05
N TYR A 510 43.12 5.24 10.32
CA TYR A 510 42.58 6.50 10.86
C TYR A 510 43.37 7.08 12.06
N ASN A 511 44.70 6.92 12.05
CA ASN A 511 45.62 7.34 13.11
C ASN A 511 45.30 6.80 14.52
N GLY A 512 44.47 5.75 14.65
CA GLY A 512 43.99 5.25 15.93
C GLY A 512 43.00 6.18 16.65
N GLU A 513 42.41 7.15 15.95
CA GLU A 513 41.28 7.93 16.46
C GLU A 513 39.97 7.12 16.43
N GLN A 514 38.95 7.56 17.16
CA GLN A 514 37.75 6.75 17.40
C GLN A 514 36.85 6.66 16.16
N ALA A 515 36.47 5.43 15.78
CA ALA A 515 35.57 5.11 14.68
C ALA A 515 34.60 3.96 15.03
N CYS A 516 33.42 3.97 14.40
CA CYS A 516 32.37 2.94 14.49
C CYS A 516 31.52 2.88 13.20
N ASN A 517 30.52 1.97 13.16
CA ASN A 517 29.61 1.76 12.03
C ASN A 517 30.37 1.50 10.71
N VAL A 518 31.33 0.57 10.77
CA VAL A 518 32.26 0.31 9.65
C VAL A 518 31.63 -0.65 8.66
N SER A 519 31.62 -0.27 7.38
CA SER A 519 31.06 -1.07 6.28
C SER A 519 32.01 -1.09 5.06
N LEU A 520 32.27 -2.28 4.50
CA LEU A 520 33.14 -2.51 3.35
C LEU A 520 32.35 -2.60 2.05
N ALA A 521 32.77 -1.86 1.03
CA ALA A 521 32.07 -1.80 -0.26
C ALA A 521 32.07 -3.16 -0.99
N LYS A 522 30.89 -3.57 -1.44
CA LYS A 522 30.65 -4.85 -2.15
C LYS A 522 30.99 -4.78 -3.65
N ASP A 523 30.99 -3.57 -4.21
CA ASP A 523 31.38 -3.18 -5.58
C ASP A 523 32.80 -3.59 -6.06
N GLY A 524 33.59 -4.24 -5.21
CA GLY A 524 34.97 -4.65 -5.49
C GLY A 524 36.02 -3.52 -5.38
N SER A 525 35.61 -2.28 -5.13
CA SER A 525 36.53 -1.13 -4.94
C SER A 525 37.35 -1.21 -3.66
N LYS A 526 36.92 -2.05 -2.70
CA LYS A 526 37.52 -2.20 -1.36
C LYS A 526 37.58 -0.89 -0.55
N ARG A 527 36.68 0.05 -0.84
CA ARG A 527 36.47 1.26 -0.03
C ARG A 527 35.81 0.91 1.29
N THR A 528 36.21 1.59 2.36
CA THR A 528 35.69 1.38 3.72
C THR A 528 34.99 2.65 4.19
N LEU A 529 33.72 2.52 4.55
CA LEU A 529 32.84 3.58 5.04
C LEU A 529 32.76 3.50 6.57
N PHE A 530 32.76 4.64 7.26
CA PHE A 530 32.69 4.70 8.73
C PHE A 530 32.25 6.07 9.27
N LEU A 531 31.86 6.11 10.54
CA LEU A 531 31.55 7.34 11.29
C LEU A 531 32.65 7.66 12.32
N ASP A 532 32.78 8.93 12.68
CA ASP A 532 33.87 9.43 13.55
C ASP A 532 33.42 10.45 14.61
N PHE A 533 34.19 10.51 15.70
CA PHE A 533 33.89 11.32 16.88
C PHE A 533 34.44 12.74 16.77
N ALA A 534 34.27 13.33 15.58
CA ALA A 534 34.80 14.63 15.18
C ALA A 534 36.30 14.79 15.47
N SER A 535 37.07 13.82 15.01
CA SER A 535 38.50 13.68 15.27
C SER A 535 39.34 14.79 14.65
N LYS A 536 40.63 14.81 14.96
CA LYS A 536 41.55 15.72 14.29
C LYS A 536 41.73 15.34 12.81
N SER A 537 41.93 14.06 12.50
CA SER A 537 42.15 13.58 11.13
C SER A 537 40.99 13.91 10.20
N GLY A 538 39.75 13.67 10.64
CA GLY A 538 38.56 13.99 9.87
C GLY A 538 38.34 15.49 9.69
N ARG A 539 38.55 16.31 10.73
CA ARG A 539 38.48 17.79 10.62
C ARG A 539 39.57 18.39 9.74
N ASP A 540 40.79 17.86 9.80
CA ASP A 540 41.90 18.27 8.93
C ASP A 540 41.63 17.88 7.46
N PHE A 541 40.99 16.72 7.22
CA PHE A 541 40.60 16.26 5.87
C PHE A 541 39.40 17.02 5.28
N VAL A 542 38.35 17.24 6.08
CA VAL A 542 37.12 17.95 5.68
C VAL A 542 37.34 19.47 5.60
N GLY A 543 38.43 20.00 6.17
CA GLY A 543 38.82 21.41 6.10
C GLY A 543 37.96 22.36 6.96
N LYS A 544 37.05 21.83 7.77
CA LYS A 544 36.18 22.60 8.69
C LYS A 544 35.84 21.80 9.94
N ARG A 545 35.35 22.50 10.96
CA ARG A 545 34.79 21.88 12.17
C ARG A 545 33.40 21.28 11.89
N TYR A 546 33.10 20.24 12.65
CA TYR A 546 31.83 19.51 12.70
C TYR A 546 31.77 18.76 14.06
N GLY A 547 30.59 18.28 14.46
CA GLY A 547 30.29 17.49 15.68
C GLY A 547 30.35 15.97 15.48
N THR A 548 30.19 15.20 16.55
CA THR A 548 30.21 13.72 16.49
C THR A 548 29.22 13.20 15.45
N HIS A 549 29.64 12.28 14.57
CA HIS A 549 28.79 11.67 13.53
C HIS A 549 28.13 12.66 12.52
N GLU A 550 28.44 13.96 12.53
CA GLU A 550 28.04 14.91 11.44
C GLU A 550 28.78 14.62 10.11
N ARG A 551 29.70 13.65 10.09
CA ARG A 551 30.46 13.21 8.92
C ARG A 551 30.43 11.70 8.79
N LEU A 552 30.05 11.28 7.60
CA LEU A 552 30.38 9.96 7.05
C LEU A 552 31.70 10.11 6.30
N LEU A 553 32.62 9.17 6.54
CA LEU A 553 33.97 9.15 5.99
C LEU A 553 34.18 7.89 5.15
N VAL A 554 34.98 8.02 4.08
CA VAL A 554 35.39 6.90 3.24
C VAL A 554 36.90 6.86 3.13
N ALA A 555 37.47 5.71 3.49
CA ALA A 555 38.85 5.35 3.22
C ALA A 555 38.97 4.45 1.97
N ASP A 556 40.10 4.57 1.27
CA ASP A 556 40.49 3.58 0.26
C ASP A 556 41.01 2.28 0.90
N SER A 557 41.38 1.32 0.06
CA SER A 557 41.90 0.01 0.46
C SER A 557 43.26 0.03 1.20
N THR A 558 43.85 1.21 1.40
CA THR A 558 45.07 1.43 2.20
C THR A 558 44.80 2.15 3.52
N GLY A 559 43.53 2.45 3.84
CA GLY A 559 43.13 3.17 5.05
C GLY A 559 43.25 4.69 4.95
N LYS A 560 43.55 5.23 3.76
CA LYS A 560 43.67 6.66 3.52
C LYS A 560 42.30 7.24 3.18
N LEU A 561 41.95 8.35 3.84
CA LEU A 561 40.74 9.13 3.51
C LEU A 561 40.73 9.59 2.04
N VAL A 562 39.62 9.32 1.36
CA VAL A 562 39.37 9.73 -0.03
C VAL A 562 38.10 10.56 -0.19
N GLN A 563 37.12 10.43 0.71
CA GLN A 563 35.86 11.19 0.63
C GLN A 563 35.22 11.40 2.01
N SER A 564 34.37 12.45 2.11
CA SER A 564 33.43 12.63 3.20
C SER A 564 32.08 13.15 2.68
N VAL A 565 30.98 12.67 3.28
CA VAL A 565 29.63 13.23 3.16
C VAL A 565 29.24 13.80 4.53
N GLY A 566 28.43 14.87 4.55
CA GLY A 566 27.99 15.51 5.79
C GLY A 566 26.52 15.33 6.05
N ALA A 567 26.14 15.10 7.30
CA ALA A 567 24.74 14.92 7.68
C ALA A 567 23.87 16.15 7.35
N PRO A 568 22.55 15.96 7.11
CA PRO A 568 21.58 17.05 7.00
C PRO A 568 21.58 17.96 8.23
N ASN A 569 21.20 19.23 8.05
CA ASN A 569 21.23 20.22 9.13
C ASN A 569 20.32 19.80 10.30
N GLY A 570 20.90 19.67 11.50
CA GLY A 570 20.17 19.27 12.72
C GLY A 570 20.22 17.77 13.04
N PHE A 571 20.85 16.97 12.18
CA PHE A 571 20.96 15.52 12.35
C PHE A 571 22.43 15.05 12.39
N THR A 572 22.63 13.85 12.95
CA THR A 572 23.88 13.08 12.86
C THR A 572 23.61 11.70 12.29
N PHE A 573 24.60 11.08 11.65
CA PHE A 573 24.45 9.71 11.16
C PHE A 573 24.53 8.69 12.30
N ASP A 574 23.85 7.56 12.14
CA ASP A 574 24.22 6.30 12.78
C ASP A 574 23.84 5.12 11.87
N HIS A 575 24.30 3.91 12.21
CA HIS A 575 23.99 2.66 11.51
C HIS A 575 24.24 2.71 9.98
N SER A 576 25.38 3.26 9.55
CA SER A 576 25.68 3.52 8.13
C SER A 576 26.26 2.31 7.37
N GLU A 577 25.69 1.98 6.22
CA GLU A 577 26.00 0.81 5.39
C GLU A 577 26.09 1.14 3.89
N TRP A 578 26.83 0.34 3.11
CA TRP A 578 26.79 0.42 1.64
C TRP A 578 25.49 -0.16 1.07
N ALA A 579 24.90 0.53 0.09
CA ALA A 579 23.66 0.11 -0.58
C ALA A 579 23.95 -0.55 -1.94
N GLY A 580 23.93 -1.88 -1.97
CA GLY A 580 24.22 -2.69 -3.16
C GLY A 580 25.65 -2.54 -3.70
N ASP A 581 25.85 -2.90 -4.97
CA ASP A 581 27.12 -2.71 -5.71
C ASP A 581 27.17 -1.32 -6.38
N LEU A 582 26.72 -0.28 -5.67
CA LEU A 582 26.57 1.09 -6.18
C LEU A 582 27.39 2.09 -5.36
N ASN A 583 27.53 3.32 -5.88
CA ASN A 583 28.15 4.43 -5.14
C ASN A 583 27.17 5.10 -4.15
N LEU A 584 26.39 4.27 -3.45
CA LEU A 584 25.31 4.68 -2.54
C LEU A 584 25.56 4.15 -1.13
N ALA A 585 25.12 4.89 -0.12
CA ALA A 585 25.11 4.44 1.26
C ALA A 585 23.76 4.73 1.93
N VAL A 586 23.29 3.80 2.75
CA VAL A 586 22.11 3.97 3.60
C VAL A 586 22.55 4.24 5.04
N ALA A 587 21.83 5.08 5.76
CA ALA A 587 22.11 5.35 7.18
C ALA A 587 20.82 5.77 7.91
N THR A 588 20.85 5.72 9.24
CA THR A 588 19.86 6.40 10.08
C THR A 588 20.31 7.82 10.42
N LEU A 589 19.33 8.70 10.65
CA LEU A 589 19.52 10.09 11.06
C LEU A 589 18.99 10.26 12.49
N ALA A 590 19.91 10.46 13.43
CA ALA A 590 19.58 10.79 14.82
C ALA A 590 19.36 12.30 14.99
N ASP A 591 18.30 12.67 15.72
CA ASP A 591 17.96 14.06 16.04
C ASP A 591 18.85 14.63 17.17
N ALA A 592 18.66 15.91 17.53
CA ALA A 592 19.45 16.59 18.56
C ALA A 592 19.31 16.01 19.99
N ASN A 593 18.36 15.10 20.23
CA ASN A 593 18.21 14.33 21.47
C ASN A 593 18.86 12.94 21.39
N GLY A 594 19.26 12.50 20.19
CA GLY A 594 19.82 11.18 19.91
C GLY A 594 18.80 10.12 19.48
N ALA A 595 17.53 10.50 19.22
CA ALA A 595 16.51 9.57 18.73
C ALA A 595 16.61 9.40 17.20
N HIS A 596 16.52 8.17 16.69
CA HIS A 596 16.70 7.89 15.25
C HIS A 596 15.40 8.13 14.50
N ARG A 597 15.27 9.28 13.82
CA ARG A 597 14.00 9.71 13.23
C ARG A 597 13.76 9.27 11.80
N MET A 598 14.82 9.03 11.03
CA MET A 598 14.70 8.70 9.61
C MET A 598 15.77 7.71 9.14
N ILE A 599 15.45 6.95 8.10
CA ILE A 599 16.41 6.25 7.24
C ILE A 599 16.62 7.10 5.97
N THR A 600 17.86 7.34 5.60
CA THR A 600 18.23 8.10 4.39
C THR A 600 19.15 7.31 3.47
N LEU A 601 19.02 7.56 2.16
CA LEU A 601 19.91 7.08 1.11
C LEU A 601 20.74 8.25 0.57
N MET A 602 22.05 8.07 0.54
CA MET A 602 23.04 9.06 0.08
C MET A 602 23.67 8.62 -1.23
N ASN A 603 23.72 9.51 -2.21
CA ASN A 603 24.57 9.34 -3.39
C ASN A 603 25.96 9.93 -3.12
N LEU A 604 26.99 9.08 -3.03
CA LEU A 604 28.37 9.54 -2.83
C LEU A 604 28.95 10.20 -4.09
N SER A 605 28.25 10.22 -5.22
CA SER A 605 28.75 10.85 -6.46
C SER A 605 28.62 12.38 -6.43
N ASP A 606 27.59 12.89 -5.74
CA ASP A 606 27.22 14.32 -5.68
C ASP A 606 26.89 14.82 -4.26
N SER A 607 26.80 13.92 -3.27
CA SER A 607 26.33 14.17 -1.90
C SER A 607 24.86 14.60 -1.81
N SER A 608 24.02 14.17 -2.75
CA SER A 608 22.56 14.25 -2.63
C SER A 608 22.00 13.20 -1.67
N PHE A 609 20.80 13.49 -1.14
CA PHE A 609 20.08 12.71 -0.15
C PHE A 609 18.65 12.45 -0.63
N VAL A 610 18.13 11.27 -0.29
CA VAL A 610 16.69 10.99 -0.26
C VAL A 610 16.34 10.40 1.11
N GLU A 611 15.24 10.85 1.67
CA GLU A 611 14.65 10.28 2.88
C GLU A 611 13.81 9.06 2.46
N LEU A 612 14.17 7.87 2.94
CA LEU A 612 13.47 6.62 2.57
C LEU A 612 12.25 6.40 3.45
N ALA A 613 12.43 6.58 4.76
CA ALA A 613 11.40 6.35 5.76
C ALA A 613 11.63 7.19 7.02
N GLU A 614 10.54 7.52 7.73
CA GLU A 614 10.51 8.21 9.03
C GLU A 614 9.88 7.30 10.09
N GLY A 615 10.29 7.41 11.36
CA GLY A 615 9.71 6.69 12.49
C GLY A 615 10.20 7.19 13.85
N ASP A 616 9.88 6.48 14.94
CA ASP A 616 10.38 6.84 16.27
C ASP A 616 11.82 6.37 16.52
N GLU A 617 12.12 5.08 16.25
CA GLU A 617 13.46 4.50 16.33
C GLU A 617 13.69 3.38 15.27
N PRO A 618 13.62 3.64 13.95
CA PRO A 618 14.23 2.78 12.93
C PRO A 618 15.76 2.69 13.08
N TRP A 619 16.30 1.49 13.27
CA TRP A 619 17.74 1.20 13.50
C TRP A 619 18.29 0.19 12.46
N HIS A 620 19.61 0.13 12.29
CA HIS A 620 20.31 -0.88 11.46
C HIS A 620 19.72 -1.12 10.04
N PRO A 621 19.69 -0.12 9.14
CA PRO A 621 19.15 -0.26 7.80
C PRO A 621 20.10 -1.02 6.86
N SER A 622 19.54 -1.96 6.10
CA SER A 622 20.19 -2.69 5.01
C SER A 622 19.38 -2.54 3.73
N LEU A 623 19.94 -1.83 2.75
CA LEU A 623 19.32 -1.63 1.43
C LEU A 623 19.95 -2.59 0.41
N TRP A 624 19.19 -3.61 0.02
CA TRP A 624 19.51 -4.46 -1.11
C TRP A 624 18.99 -3.83 -2.41
N VAL A 625 19.80 -3.97 -3.45
CA VAL A 625 19.48 -3.59 -4.83
C VAL A 625 19.94 -4.77 -5.69
N LYS A 626 19.05 -5.29 -6.54
CA LYS A 626 19.40 -6.36 -7.49
C LYS A 626 20.57 -5.87 -8.36
N PRO A 627 21.73 -6.56 -8.37
CA PRO A 627 22.83 -6.20 -9.27
C PRO A 627 22.35 -6.19 -10.71
N LYS A 628 22.77 -5.19 -11.49
CA LYS A 628 22.37 -5.10 -12.90
C LYS A 628 22.94 -6.30 -13.66
N GLU A 629 22.04 -7.19 -14.08
CA GLU A 629 22.35 -8.26 -15.02
C GLU A 629 23.04 -7.64 -16.25
N SER A 630 24.09 -8.27 -16.76
CA SER A 630 24.67 -7.84 -18.05
C SER A 630 23.55 -7.85 -19.08
N PRO A 631 23.28 -6.74 -19.78
CA PRO A 631 22.10 -6.63 -20.62
C PRO A 631 22.13 -7.74 -21.68
N VAL A 632 21.01 -8.44 -21.82
CA VAL A 632 20.79 -9.33 -22.97
C VAL A 632 21.01 -8.46 -24.21
N ASN A 633 21.93 -8.87 -25.08
CA ASN A 633 22.32 -8.07 -26.24
C ASN A 633 21.30 -8.19 -27.39
N SER A 634 20.04 -7.87 -27.06
CA SER A 634 18.85 -8.07 -27.89
C SER A 634 18.54 -6.89 -28.82
N GLY A 635 19.15 -5.72 -28.57
CA GLY A 635 18.78 -4.47 -29.22
C GLY A 635 17.47 -3.85 -28.72
N LEU A 636 16.88 -4.38 -27.64
CA LEU A 636 15.72 -3.79 -26.99
C LEU A 636 16.10 -2.52 -26.21
N ASP A 637 15.22 -1.53 -26.28
CA ASP A 637 15.27 -0.33 -25.44
C ASP A 637 14.75 -0.68 -24.03
N LEU A 638 15.58 -0.55 -23.00
CA LEU A 638 15.24 -0.95 -21.63
C LEU A 638 14.30 0.04 -20.93
N ASP A 639 14.23 1.28 -21.40
CA ASP A 639 13.36 2.32 -20.84
C ASP A 639 11.90 2.14 -21.33
N SER A 640 11.70 1.29 -22.34
CA SER A 640 10.39 1.03 -22.98
C SER A 640 9.98 -0.44 -22.98
N ALA A 641 10.84 -1.37 -23.43
CA ALA A 641 10.46 -2.76 -23.67
C ALA A 641 10.04 -3.46 -22.37
N GLY A 642 8.83 -4.05 -22.36
CA GLY A 642 8.30 -4.73 -21.18
C GLY A 642 7.70 -3.83 -20.09
N VAL A 643 7.73 -2.50 -20.26
CA VAL A 643 7.21 -1.53 -19.28
C VAL A 643 5.71 -1.30 -19.52
N TYR A 644 4.87 -2.12 -18.86
CA TYR A 644 3.42 -2.19 -19.10
C TYR A 644 2.53 -1.59 -17.99
N MET A 645 3.10 -1.01 -16.93
CA MET A 645 2.39 -0.26 -15.86
C MET A 645 3.35 0.71 -15.13
N TYR A 646 2.82 1.53 -14.23
CA TYR A 646 3.55 2.35 -13.25
C TYR A 646 3.22 1.95 -11.78
N PRO A 647 3.97 2.43 -10.77
CA PRO A 647 3.74 2.09 -9.36
C PRO A 647 2.33 2.34 -8.80
N ASP A 648 1.70 3.46 -9.14
CA ASP A 648 0.43 3.91 -8.53
C ASP A 648 -0.83 3.57 -9.38
N ASP A 649 -0.65 2.69 -10.37
CA ASP A 649 -1.67 2.30 -11.33
C ASP A 649 -2.78 1.43 -10.73
N ASP A 650 -3.94 1.42 -11.37
CA ASP A 650 -5.11 0.66 -10.98
C ASP A 650 -5.00 -0.86 -11.26
N MET A 651 -5.93 -1.63 -10.68
CA MET A 651 -6.02 -3.08 -10.83
C MET A 651 -6.12 -3.57 -12.28
N GLY A 652 -6.72 -2.79 -13.19
CA GLY A 652 -6.81 -3.13 -14.61
C GLY A 652 -5.47 -3.08 -15.30
N SER A 653 -4.70 -2.03 -15.02
CA SER A 653 -3.33 -1.84 -15.49
C SER A 653 -2.38 -2.91 -14.93
N ILE A 654 -2.52 -3.27 -13.65
CA ILE A 654 -1.81 -4.40 -13.01
C ILE A 654 -2.13 -5.73 -13.72
N LEU A 655 -3.42 -6.03 -13.96
CA LEU A 655 -3.86 -7.22 -14.69
C LEU A 655 -3.27 -7.27 -16.10
N MET A 656 -3.30 -6.15 -16.82
CA MET A 656 -2.76 -6.06 -18.17
C MET A 656 -1.23 -6.30 -18.19
N ARG A 657 -0.47 -5.79 -17.22
CA ARG A 657 0.96 -6.10 -17.08
C ARG A 657 1.23 -7.59 -16.85
N TYR A 658 0.43 -8.29 -16.03
CA TYR A 658 0.57 -9.74 -15.87
C TYR A 658 0.08 -10.53 -17.09
N ASN A 659 -0.95 -10.07 -17.80
CA ASN A 659 -1.40 -10.69 -19.06
C ASN A 659 -0.30 -10.67 -20.14
N MET A 660 0.49 -9.59 -20.22
CA MET A 660 1.68 -9.55 -21.08
C MET A 660 2.79 -10.49 -20.64
N GLU A 661 3.07 -10.61 -19.34
CA GLU A 661 4.03 -11.61 -18.84
C GLU A 661 3.59 -13.05 -19.17
N LEU A 662 2.31 -13.37 -19.00
CA LEU A 662 1.73 -14.68 -19.32
C LEU A 662 1.80 -14.97 -20.83
N LEU A 663 1.49 -13.99 -21.68
CA LEU A 663 1.66 -14.07 -23.13
C LEU A 663 3.12 -14.37 -23.49
N TRP A 664 4.07 -13.56 -23.01
CA TRP A 664 5.49 -13.71 -23.35
C TRP A 664 6.11 -15.00 -22.81
N ARG A 665 5.66 -15.47 -21.64
CA ARG A 665 6.11 -16.72 -21.00
C ARG A 665 5.56 -17.96 -21.69
N TYR A 666 4.31 -17.95 -22.15
CA TYR A 666 3.61 -19.13 -22.64
C TYR A 666 3.27 -19.14 -24.14
N ARG A 667 3.74 -18.16 -24.93
CA ARG A 667 3.58 -18.08 -26.40
C ARG A 667 3.85 -19.39 -27.16
N ASP A 668 4.86 -20.14 -26.72
CA ASP A 668 5.33 -21.37 -27.35
C ASP A 668 4.63 -22.63 -26.80
N THR A 669 3.73 -22.50 -25.83
CA THR A 669 3.06 -23.63 -25.15
C THR A 669 1.54 -23.54 -25.12
N ALA A 670 0.96 -22.33 -25.00
CA ALA A 670 -0.48 -22.15 -24.82
C ALA A 670 -1.26 -22.52 -26.09
N ASN A 671 -2.32 -23.32 -25.90
CA ASN A 671 -3.26 -23.72 -26.94
C ASN A 671 -4.72 -23.36 -26.64
N VAL A 672 -5.02 -22.89 -25.43
CA VAL A 672 -6.26 -22.19 -25.08
C VAL A 672 -5.92 -20.77 -24.61
N ALA A 673 -6.68 -19.77 -25.08
CA ALA A 673 -6.68 -18.44 -24.50
C ALA A 673 -8.09 -18.08 -24.05
N ILE A 674 -8.22 -17.51 -22.84
CA ILE A 674 -9.49 -17.01 -22.30
C ILE A 674 -9.44 -15.48 -22.33
N LEU A 675 -10.46 -14.84 -22.88
CA LEU A 675 -10.63 -13.38 -22.97
C LEU A 675 -11.98 -12.97 -22.37
N GLY A 676 -12.03 -11.78 -21.79
CA GLY A 676 -13.26 -11.21 -21.25
C GLY A 676 -13.07 -10.35 -20.02
N SER A 677 -14.18 -10.19 -19.30
CA SER A 677 -14.32 -9.33 -18.13
C SER A 677 -13.87 -9.98 -16.80
N SER A 678 -14.23 -9.34 -15.68
CA SER A 678 -14.14 -9.89 -14.34
C SER A 678 -14.83 -11.26 -14.18
N ARG A 679 -15.82 -11.63 -15.01
CA ARG A 679 -16.51 -12.93 -14.91
C ARG A 679 -15.59 -14.14 -15.21
N PRO A 680 -14.94 -14.26 -16.39
CA PRO A 680 -13.91 -15.27 -16.62
C PRO A 680 -12.66 -15.08 -15.74
N LEU A 681 -12.29 -13.84 -15.38
CA LEU A 681 -11.12 -13.54 -14.55
C LEU A 681 -11.19 -14.18 -13.15
N ASN A 682 -12.36 -14.18 -12.51
CA ASN A 682 -12.55 -14.80 -11.19
C ASN A 682 -12.79 -16.32 -11.27
N SER A 683 -13.40 -16.81 -12.35
CA SER A 683 -14.06 -18.12 -12.38
C SER A 683 -13.46 -19.19 -13.29
N LEU A 684 -12.81 -18.86 -14.42
CA LEU A 684 -12.20 -19.87 -15.30
C LEU A 684 -10.74 -20.14 -14.90
N SER A 685 -10.44 -21.38 -14.49
CA SER A 685 -9.17 -21.78 -13.88
C SER A 685 -8.30 -22.61 -14.83
N PRO A 686 -7.24 -22.04 -15.44
CA PRO A 686 -6.29 -22.77 -16.26
C PRO A 686 -5.72 -24.04 -15.62
N SER A 687 -5.55 -24.11 -14.30
CA SER A 687 -5.06 -25.30 -13.60
C SER A 687 -6.08 -26.44 -13.46
N HIS A 688 -7.37 -26.19 -13.67
CA HIS A 688 -8.44 -27.20 -13.61
C HIS A 688 -8.87 -27.75 -14.98
N LEU A 689 -8.28 -27.27 -16.07
CA LEU A 689 -8.41 -27.89 -17.39
C LEU A 689 -7.46 -29.10 -17.51
N SER A 690 -7.81 -30.04 -18.37
CA SER A 690 -7.01 -31.26 -18.60
C SER A 690 -5.66 -30.94 -19.29
N PRO A 691 -4.61 -31.78 -19.14
CA PRO A 691 -3.26 -31.45 -19.58
C PRO A 691 -3.09 -31.16 -21.08
N GLU A 692 -3.99 -31.66 -21.92
CA GLU A 692 -4.11 -31.36 -23.35
C GLU A 692 -4.50 -29.90 -23.64
N PHE A 693 -5.12 -29.20 -22.69
CA PHE A 693 -5.57 -27.81 -22.78
C PHE A 693 -4.68 -26.89 -21.93
N PHE A 694 -3.47 -26.61 -22.41
CA PHE A 694 -2.59 -25.62 -21.78
C PHE A 694 -3.16 -24.21 -21.99
N ALA A 695 -4.01 -23.80 -21.05
CA ALA A 695 -4.63 -22.48 -21.06
C ALA A 695 -3.77 -21.39 -20.40
N ILE A 696 -3.97 -20.16 -20.87
CA ILE A 696 -3.72 -18.92 -20.14
C ILE A 696 -5.03 -18.11 -20.10
N ASN A 697 -5.30 -17.47 -18.96
CA ASN A 697 -6.41 -16.55 -18.80
C ASN A 697 -5.88 -15.12 -18.98
N LEU A 698 -6.47 -14.37 -19.92
CA LEU A 698 -6.08 -13.01 -20.30
C LEU A 698 -7.29 -12.04 -20.16
N ALA A 699 -8.28 -12.46 -19.38
CA ALA A 699 -9.36 -11.59 -18.94
C ALA A 699 -8.83 -10.42 -18.09
N HIS A 700 -9.56 -9.32 -18.09
CA HIS A 700 -9.15 -8.07 -17.44
C HIS A 700 -10.36 -7.18 -17.11
N ILE A 701 -10.10 -6.09 -16.40
CA ILE A 701 -11.04 -4.99 -16.19
C ILE A 701 -10.32 -3.66 -16.49
N PRO A 702 -11.02 -2.60 -16.95
CA PRO A 702 -12.28 -2.69 -17.65
C PRO A 702 -12.13 -3.51 -18.95
N ASN A 703 -13.20 -4.14 -19.42
CA ASN A 703 -13.20 -4.93 -20.66
C ASN A 703 -14.50 -4.72 -21.43
N SER A 704 -14.36 -4.67 -22.75
CA SER A 704 -15.44 -4.81 -23.72
C SER A 704 -15.07 -5.87 -24.76
N ILE A 705 -16.05 -6.28 -25.57
CA ILE A 705 -15.83 -7.19 -26.71
C ILE A 705 -14.78 -6.62 -27.70
N TYR A 706 -14.65 -5.29 -27.78
CA TYR A 706 -13.62 -4.60 -28.56
C TYR A 706 -12.22 -4.81 -27.96
N SER A 707 -12.04 -4.66 -26.64
CA SER A 707 -10.76 -4.96 -25.97
C SER A 707 -10.31 -6.40 -26.24
N SER A 708 -11.25 -7.34 -26.15
CA SER A 708 -10.98 -8.77 -26.41
C SER A 708 -10.63 -9.02 -27.88
N ARG A 709 -11.36 -8.43 -28.83
CA ARG A 709 -11.03 -8.49 -30.26
C ARG A 709 -9.64 -7.91 -30.56
N ASP A 710 -9.33 -6.73 -30.01
CA ASP A 710 -8.12 -6.02 -30.37
C ASP A 710 -6.89 -6.63 -29.69
N TYR A 711 -7.03 -7.27 -28.52
CA TYR A 711 -5.98 -8.13 -27.97
C TYR A 711 -5.70 -9.35 -28.87
N LEU A 712 -6.77 -10.01 -29.37
CA LEU A 712 -6.65 -11.13 -30.30
C LEU A 712 -5.88 -10.74 -31.57
N LYS A 713 -6.26 -9.61 -32.19
CA LYS A 713 -5.67 -9.08 -33.42
C LYS A 713 -4.23 -8.60 -33.25
N LYS A 714 -3.96 -7.80 -32.22
CA LYS A 714 -2.64 -7.18 -31.99
C LYS A 714 -1.61 -8.21 -31.52
N TYR A 715 -1.99 -9.15 -30.64
CA TYR A 715 -1.03 -10.02 -29.96
C TYR A 715 -1.25 -11.52 -30.11
N LEU A 716 -2.45 -12.06 -29.79
CA LEU A 716 -2.58 -13.52 -29.64
C LEU A 716 -2.37 -14.26 -30.97
N LEU A 717 -2.92 -13.75 -32.09
CA LEU A 717 -2.73 -14.35 -33.40
C LEU A 717 -1.29 -14.20 -33.95
N ALA A 718 -0.54 -13.21 -33.45
CA ALA A 718 0.87 -13.05 -33.76
C ALA A 718 1.73 -14.06 -32.97
N HIS A 719 1.44 -14.27 -31.68
CA HIS A 719 2.38 -14.94 -30.76
C HIS A 719 2.00 -16.34 -30.30
N LEU A 720 0.72 -16.65 -30.11
CA LEU A 720 0.28 -17.97 -29.63
C LEU A 720 0.27 -18.99 -30.78
N LYS A 721 1.45 -19.42 -31.25
CA LYS A 721 1.61 -20.30 -32.43
C LYS A 721 0.95 -21.69 -32.30
N LYS A 722 0.48 -22.06 -31.10
CA LYS A 722 -0.24 -23.32 -30.80
C LYS A 722 -1.72 -23.12 -30.47
N LEU A 723 -2.25 -21.90 -30.54
CA LEU A 723 -3.65 -21.60 -30.23
C LEU A 723 -4.60 -22.46 -31.07
N LYS A 724 -5.44 -23.25 -30.41
CA LYS A 724 -6.52 -24.07 -30.98
C LYS A 724 -7.90 -23.56 -30.55
N TYR A 725 -8.01 -23.03 -29.33
CA TYR A 725 -9.28 -22.67 -28.69
C TYR A 725 -9.22 -21.26 -28.10
N LEU A 726 -10.24 -20.46 -28.39
CA LEU A 726 -10.44 -19.13 -27.84
C LEU A 726 -11.75 -19.12 -27.06
N VAL A 727 -11.70 -18.81 -25.77
CA VAL A 727 -12.90 -18.66 -24.92
C VAL A 727 -13.15 -17.17 -24.74
N VAL A 728 -14.37 -16.70 -25.01
CA VAL A 728 -14.71 -15.27 -24.98
C VAL A 728 -15.98 -15.07 -24.17
N SER A 729 -15.96 -14.16 -23.18
CA SER A 729 -17.19 -13.83 -22.44
C SER A 729 -18.19 -13.06 -23.31
N LEU A 730 -19.43 -13.52 -23.28
CA LEU A 730 -20.59 -12.88 -23.90
C LEU A 730 -21.35 -12.10 -22.83
N ASP A 731 -20.71 -11.04 -22.34
CA ASP A 731 -21.23 -10.16 -21.28
C ASP A 731 -22.33 -9.21 -21.78
N ILE A 732 -23.37 -9.80 -22.37
CA ILE A 732 -24.40 -9.10 -23.14
C ILE A 732 -25.12 -8.00 -22.36
N ASP A 733 -25.24 -8.14 -21.04
CA ASP A 733 -25.88 -7.13 -20.20
C ASP A 733 -25.12 -5.80 -20.13
N PHE A 734 -23.82 -5.79 -20.46
CA PHE A 734 -23.07 -4.56 -20.70
C PHE A 734 -22.51 -4.40 -22.13
N TRP A 735 -23.16 -5.02 -23.13
CA TRP A 735 -22.95 -4.71 -24.56
C TRP A 735 -23.60 -3.38 -25.01
N TRP A 736 -23.54 -2.38 -24.14
CA TRP A 736 -23.84 -0.98 -24.41
C TRP A 736 -22.58 -0.11 -24.43
N LYS A 737 -21.40 -0.71 -24.25
CA LYS A 737 -20.11 -0.02 -24.34
C LYS A 737 -19.81 0.37 -25.80
N ILE A 738 -19.14 1.51 -25.97
CA ILE A 738 -18.76 2.06 -27.28
C ILE A 738 -17.35 1.60 -27.71
N ALA A 739 -16.95 1.94 -28.93
CA ALA A 739 -15.58 1.79 -29.43
C ALA A 739 -14.98 3.16 -29.80
N GLY A 740 -13.66 3.22 -29.99
CA GLY A 740 -12.94 4.45 -30.35
C GLY A 740 -12.41 5.23 -29.14
N GLU A 741 -12.03 6.49 -29.36
CA GLU A 741 -11.24 7.31 -28.42
C GLU A 741 -11.91 7.60 -27.06
N TYR A 742 -13.24 7.43 -26.95
CA TYR A 742 -14.02 7.60 -25.73
C TYR A 742 -14.45 6.27 -25.07
N SER A 743 -13.90 5.12 -25.52
CA SER A 743 -14.27 3.79 -25.02
C SER A 743 -13.43 3.31 -23.83
N ASP A 744 -13.88 2.25 -23.17
CA ASP A 744 -13.08 1.51 -22.18
C ASP A 744 -12.12 0.48 -22.81
N ASN A 745 -11.86 0.59 -24.12
CA ASN A 745 -10.94 -0.29 -24.82
C ASN A 745 -9.49 0.10 -24.49
N PHE A 746 -8.85 -0.71 -23.64
CA PHE A 746 -7.45 -0.57 -23.25
C PHE A 746 -6.53 -0.40 -24.47
N PHE A 747 -6.77 -1.15 -25.55
CA PHE A 747 -5.94 -1.15 -26.76
C PHE A 747 -6.23 -0.01 -27.74
N GLU A 748 -7.14 0.90 -27.38
CA GLU A 748 -7.47 2.12 -28.13
C GLU A 748 -7.10 3.38 -27.33
N VAL A 749 -7.40 3.40 -26.03
CA VAL A 749 -7.24 4.57 -25.15
C VAL A 749 -6.05 4.38 -24.19
N THR A 750 -6.13 3.42 -23.27
CA THR A 750 -5.23 3.35 -22.11
C THR A 750 -3.79 2.98 -22.47
N TYR A 751 -3.56 2.12 -23.46
CA TYR A 751 -2.22 1.59 -23.80
C TYR A 751 -1.18 2.68 -24.09
N LYS A 752 -1.61 3.84 -24.61
CA LYS A 752 -0.77 5.00 -24.96
C LYS A 752 -0.08 5.63 -23.75
N LYS A 753 -0.56 5.36 -22.52
CA LYS A 753 0.08 5.78 -21.27
C LYS A 753 1.41 5.05 -21.00
N TYR A 754 1.64 3.90 -21.64
CA TYR A 754 2.70 2.97 -21.28
C TYR A 754 3.72 2.79 -22.40
N PRO A 755 5.02 3.02 -22.16
CA PRO A 755 6.01 2.96 -23.22
C PRO A 755 6.16 1.54 -23.78
N GLY A 756 5.89 0.47 -23.02
CA GLY A 756 5.93 -0.91 -23.51
C GLY A 756 4.90 -1.21 -24.60
N TYR A 757 3.63 -0.81 -24.43
CA TYR A 757 2.61 -1.02 -25.46
C TYR A 757 2.83 -0.12 -26.69
N VAL A 758 3.32 1.10 -26.50
CA VAL A 758 3.70 2.01 -27.60
C VAL A 758 4.92 1.49 -28.35
N TYR A 759 5.89 0.90 -27.65
CA TYR A 759 7.08 0.29 -28.23
C TYR A 759 6.74 -0.98 -29.01
N ASP A 760 5.86 -1.84 -28.48
CA ASP A 760 5.29 -2.97 -29.22
C ASP A 760 4.58 -2.51 -30.50
N GLU A 761 3.72 -1.48 -30.44
CA GLU A 761 3.03 -0.93 -31.63
C GLU A 761 4.01 -0.40 -32.69
N ASN A 762 5.04 0.35 -32.28
CA ASN A 762 6.09 0.85 -33.18
C ASN A 762 6.91 -0.27 -33.84
N HIS A 763 6.93 -1.47 -33.26
CA HIS A 763 7.54 -2.68 -33.83
C HIS A 763 6.51 -3.63 -34.47
N GLY A 764 5.34 -3.12 -34.87
CA GLY A 764 4.31 -3.89 -35.56
C GLY A 764 3.76 -5.05 -34.73
N TYR A 765 3.68 -4.85 -33.40
CA TYR A 765 3.33 -5.83 -32.37
C TYR A 765 4.17 -7.12 -32.43
N TRP A 766 5.41 -7.02 -32.93
CA TRP A 766 6.36 -8.12 -33.11
C TRP A 766 5.83 -9.25 -34.03
N SER A 767 4.98 -8.90 -35.01
CA SER A 767 4.35 -9.84 -35.95
C SER A 767 5.34 -10.77 -36.67
N ASP A 768 6.53 -10.26 -37.01
CA ASP A 768 7.59 -10.98 -37.72
C ASP A 768 8.39 -11.94 -36.81
N GLY A 769 8.32 -11.77 -35.49
CA GLY A 769 8.99 -12.64 -34.50
C GLY A 769 9.12 -12.01 -33.12
N TYR A 770 8.97 -12.82 -32.07
CA TYR A 770 9.21 -12.41 -30.68
C TYR A 770 10.70 -12.03 -30.47
N PRO A 771 11.02 -10.84 -29.95
CA PRO A 771 12.39 -10.42 -29.68
C PRO A 771 12.96 -11.07 -28.42
N GLU A 772 14.19 -11.57 -28.49
CA GLU A 772 14.86 -12.17 -27.35
C GLU A 772 15.03 -11.18 -26.18
N GLY A 773 14.84 -11.63 -24.95
CA GLY A 773 14.94 -10.79 -23.75
C GLY A 773 13.68 -10.03 -23.32
N LEU A 774 12.65 -9.86 -24.17
CA LEU A 774 11.45 -9.06 -23.81
C LEU A 774 10.71 -9.54 -22.55
N LEU A 775 10.62 -10.86 -22.35
CA LEU A 775 10.11 -11.46 -21.10
C LEU A 775 10.97 -11.06 -19.88
N GLN A 776 12.29 -10.96 -20.02
CA GLN A 776 13.19 -10.58 -18.93
C GLN A 776 13.11 -9.08 -18.63
N CYS A 777 12.93 -8.23 -19.65
CA CYS A 777 12.59 -6.82 -19.46
C CYS A 777 11.26 -6.69 -18.70
N THR A 778 10.24 -7.47 -19.10
CA THR A 778 8.94 -7.54 -18.40
C THR A 778 9.07 -7.99 -16.94
N HIS A 779 9.89 -9.01 -16.64
CA HIS A 779 10.17 -9.44 -15.26
C HIS A 779 10.91 -8.38 -14.43
N ASN A 780 11.89 -7.69 -15.03
CA ASN A 780 12.72 -6.69 -14.36
C ASN A 780 12.00 -5.34 -14.15
N SER A 781 10.94 -5.05 -14.92
CA SER A 781 10.04 -3.90 -14.71
C SER A 781 9.33 -3.92 -13.34
N ILE A 782 8.56 -2.87 -13.05
CA ILE A 782 7.70 -2.77 -11.87
C ILE A 782 6.70 -3.95 -11.78
N SER A 783 6.35 -4.31 -10.54
CA SER A 783 5.46 -5.42 -10.16
C SER A 783 4.51 -4.94 -9.05
N VAL A 784 3.69 -5.83 -8.49
CA VAL A 784 3.18 -5.69 -7.12
C VAL A 784 3.88 -6.68 -6.17
N ALA A 785 3.74 -6.44 -4.85
CA ALA A 785 4.44 -7.17 -3.79
C ALA A 785 4.14 -8.68 -3.76
N ASP A 786 2.89 -9.08 -4.03
CA ASP A 786 2.56 -10.50 -4.27
C ASP A 786 1.98 -10.69 -5.67
N SER A 787 2.77 -11.27 -6.57
CA SER A 787 2.33 -11.64 -7.92
C SER A 787 1.57 -12.96 -8.00
N LYS A 788 1.52 -13.76 -6.91
CA LYS A 788 0.85 -15.08 -6.90
C LYS A 788 -0.62 -15.00 -7.31
N PRO A 789 -1.44 -14.01 -6.89
CA PRO A 789 -2.86 -13.97 -7.23
C PRO A 789 -3.16 -13.83 -8.72
N PHE A 790 -2.18 -13.44 -9.54
CA PHE A 790 -2.30 -13.35 -10.99
C PHE A 790 -1.58 -14.50 -11.70
N LEU A 791 -0.42 -14.94 -11.19
CA LEU A 791 0.44 -15.89 -11.89
C LEU A 791 0.21 -17.37 -11.51
N GLN A 792 -0.23 -17.67 -10.28
CA GLN A 792 -0.31 -19.04 -9.77
C GLN A 792 -1.27 -19.92 -10.59
N ASP A 793 -2.39 -19.36 -11.01
CA ASP A 793 -3.40 -20.02 -11.85
C ASP A 793 -3.41 -19.43 -13.28
N ARG A 794 -2.22 -19.07 -13.79
CA ARG A 794 -1.95 -18.57 -15.15
C ARG A 794 -2.97 -17.53 -15.65
N GLY A 795 -3.27 -16.54 -14.82
CA GLY A 795 -4.10 -15.37 -15.13
C GLY A 795 -5.49 -15.35 -14.48
N ARG A 796 -5.99 -16.45 -13.88
CA ARG A 796 -7.20 -16.36 -13.06
C ARG A 796 -6.85 -15.68 -11.73
N TYR A 797 -7.59 -14.63 -11.37
CA TYR A 797 -7.45 -13.98 -10.07
C TYR A 797 -7.82 -14.95 -8.95
N THR A 798 -6.93 -15.18 -7.98
CA THR A 798 -7.16 -16.21 -6.95
C THR A 798 -7.92 -15.73 -5.72
N ASN A 799 -7.89 -14.42 -5.42
CA ASN A 799 -8.40 -13.85 -4.17
C ASN A 799 -9.92 -13.54 -4.21
N SER A 800 -10.66 -14.40 -4.91
CA SER A 800 -12.10 -14.30 -5.19
C SER A 800 -12.92 -14.99 -4.10
N TYR A 801 -12.92 -14.45 -2.87
CA TYR A 801 -13.59 -15.07 -1.71
C TYR A 801 -15.12 -15.19 -1.85
N CYS A 802 -15.72 -16.17 -1.17
CA CYS A 802 -17.14 -16.48 -1.35
C CYS A 802 -18.07 -15.77 -0.36
N VAL A 803 -19.20 -15.26 -0.86
CA VAL A 803 -20.36 -14.68 -0.13
C VAL A 803 -21.64 -15.03 -0.90
N ALA A 804 -22.84 -14.76 -0.35
CA ALA A 804 -24.10 -15.01 -1.06
C ALA A 804 -24.32 -14.10 -2.29
N TRP A 805 -25.18 -14.52 -3.24
CA TRP A 805 -25.53 -13.74 -4.44
C TRP A 805 -26.24 -12.39 -4.13
N GLY A 806 -26.80 -12.28 -2.92
CA GLY A 806 -27.57 -11.13 -2.44
C GLY A 806 -29.09 -11.25 -2.64
N ASP A 807 -29.85 -10.60 -1.77
CA ASP A 807 -31.32 -10.50 -1.85
C ASP A 807 -31.77 -9.13 -1.31
N PRO A 808 -32.45 -8.29 -2.12
CA PRO A 808 -32.67 -8.43 -3.57
C PRO A 808 -31.36 -8.30 -4.38
N PRO A 809 -31.34 -8.74 -5.65
CA PRO A 809 -30.22 -8.46 -6.56
C PRO A 809 -30.06 -6.95 -6.79
N GLU A 810 -28.81 -6.48 -6.99
CA GLU A 810 -28.52 -5.06 -7.23
C GLU A 810 -28.59 -4.71 -8.72
N PHE A 811 -29.15 -3.54 -9.05
CA PHE A 811 -29.26 -3.03 -10.42
C PHE A 811 -28.41 -1.77 -10.55
N SER A 812 -27.46 -1.75 -11.49
CA SER A 812 -26.55 -0.61 -11.67
C SER A 812 -27.06 0.42 -12.68
N VAL A 813 -28.03 0.06 -13.53
CA VAL A 813 -28.69 0.93 -14.53
C VAL A 813 -30.15 0.49 -14.72
N ASP A 814 -31.07 1.44 -14.95
CA ASP A 814 -32.46 1.13 -15.27
C ASP A 814 -32.62 0.38 -16.62
N SER A 815 -33.56 -0.57 -16.66
CA SER A 815 -33.78 -1.44 -17.82
C SER A 815 -34.39 -0.77 -19.07
N THR A 816 -34.68 0.53 -19.03
CA THR A 816 -35.15 1.33 -20.17
C THR A 816 -34.06 2.24 -20.75
N TYR A 817 -32.97 2.47 -20.02
CA TYR A 817 -31.91 3.42 -20.36
C TYR A 817 -31.18 3.13 -21.70
N PHE A 818 -31.28 1.90 -22.22
CA PHE A 818 -30.64 1.47 -23.46
C PHE A 818 -31.60 1.27 -24.66
N ASP A 819 -32.90 1.59 -24.52
CA ASP A 819 -33.89 1.40 -25.60
C ASP A 819 -33.56 2.20 -26.88
N ASP A 820 -33.03 3.41 -26.71
CA ASP A 820 -32.55 4.31 -27.76
C ASP A 820 -31.14 3.94 -28.26
N LYS A 821 -30.38 3.15 -27.48
CA LYS A 821 -28.97 2.79 -27.72
C LYS A 821 -28.79 1.40 -28.35
N ILE A 822 -29.86 0.79 -28.86
CA ILE A 822 -29.89 -0.55 -29.47
C ILE A 822 -28.93 -0.78 -30.65
N TYR A 823 -28.30 0.27 -31.19
CA TYR A 823 -27.24 0.14 -32.18
C TYR A 823 -25.95 -0.45 -31.58
N LEU A 824 -25.60 -0.10 -30.34
CA LEU A 824 -24.38 -0.55 -29.67
C LEU A 824 -24.31 -2.07 -29.51
N ILE A 825 -25.46 -2.72 -29.32
CA ILE A 825 -25.57 -4.19 -29.28
C ILE A 825 -25.26 -4.81 -30.65
N LYS A 826 -25.59 -4.14 -31.77
CA LYS A 826 -25.25 -4.59 -33.13
C LYS A 826 -23.76 -4.40 -33.43
N ASP A 827 -23.17 -3.33 -32.90
CA ASP A 827 -21.74 -3.06 -33.02
C ASP A 827 -20.94 -4.12 -32.21
N CYS A 828 -21.41 -4.47 -31.02
CA CYS A 828 -20.85 -5.58 -30.22
C CYS A 828 -21.00 -6.95 -30.91
N LEU A 829 -22.17 -7.24 -31.50
CA LEU A 829 -22.37 -8.45 -32.33
C LEU A 829 -21.42 -8.50 -33.54
N SER A 830 -21.14 -7.34 -34.13
CA SER A 830 -20.20 -7.24 -35.27
C SER A 830 -18.76 -7.51 -34.83
N ALA A 831 -18.35 -7.04 -33.63
CA ALA A 831 -17.05 -7.36 -33.05
C ALA A 831 -16.92 -8.85 -32.66
N LEU A 832 -17.98 -9.49 -32.14
CA LEU A 832 -17.99 -10.95 -31.93
C LEU A 832 -17.83 -11.69 -33.27
N LYS A 833 -18.55 -11.28 -34.31
CA LYS A 833 -18.43 -11.89 -35.63
C LYS A 833 -17.00 -11.75 -36.18
N GLU A 834 -16.39 -10.57 -36.04
CA GLU A 834 -14.99 -10.32 -36.45
C GLU A 834 -14.01 -11.27 -35.72
N ILE A 835 -14.21 -11.53 -34.42
CA ILE A 835 -13.44 -12.52 -33.65
C ILE A 835 -13.59 -13.93 -34.24
N ILE A 836 -14.82 -14.36 -34.57
CA ILE A 836 -15.10 -15.70 -35.09
C ILE A 836 -14.45 -15.90 -36.46
N GLU A 837 -14.55 -14.92 -37.35
CA GLU A 837 -13.96 -14.97 -38.70
C GLU A 837 -12.41 -14.99 -38.64
N LEU A 838 -11.79 -14.13 -37.82
CA LEU A 838 -10.33 -14.11 -37.61
C LEU A 838 -9.80 -15.41 -37.00
N ALA A 839 -10.55 -16.04 -36.10
CA ALA A 839 -10.22 -17.35 -35.56
C ALA A 839 -10.37 -18.45 -36.64
N GLN A 840 -11.40 -18.37 -37.49
CA GLN A 840 -11.64 -19.33 -38.56
C GLN A 840 -10.50 -19.35 -39.59
N GLU A 841 -9.94 -18.19 -39.95
CA GLU A 841 -8.77 -18.07 -40.83
C GLU A 841 -7.53 -18.84 -40.33
N ARG A 842 -7.46 -19.12 -39.01
CA ARG A 842 -6.35 -19.81 -38.35
C ARG A 842 -6.70 -21.24 -37.90
N GLY A 843 -7.92 -21.70 -38.16
CA GLY A 843 -8.40 -23.01 -37.69
C GLY A 843 -8.67 -23.06 -36.19
N ILE A 844 -8.93 -21.92 -35.55
CA ILE A 844 -9.18 -21.78 -34.12
C ILE A 844 -10.69 -21.88 -33.84
N TYR A 845 -11.07 -22.72 -32.88
CA TYR A 845 -12.43 -22.77 -32.35
C TYR A 845 -12.68 -21.62 -31.36
N VAL A 846 -13.86 -21.02 -31.43
CA VAL A 846 -14.31 -19.95 -30.53
C VAL A 846 -15.47 -20.45 -29.68
N VAL A 847 -15.31 -20.43 -28.35
CA VAL A 847 -16.39 -20.70 -27.38
C VAL A 847 -16.88 -19.37 -26.84
N GLY A 848 -18.06 -18.94 -27.30
CA GLY A 848 -18.74 -17.76 -26.77
C GLY A 848 -19.56 -18.14 -25.54
N MET A 849 -19.17 -17.62 -24.37
CA MET A 849 -19.67 -18.09 -23.07
C MET A 849 -20.43 -17.02 -22.28
N ILE A 850 -21.67 -17.30 -21.88
CA ILE A 850 -22.44 -16.46 -20.95
C ILE A 850 -22.25 -17.00 -19.52
N PHE A 851 -21.85 -16.12 -18.59
CA PHE A 851 -21.52 -16.48 -17.21
C PHE A 851 -22.69 -16.34 -16.23
N PRO A 852 -22.77 -17.19 -15.19
CA PRO A 852 -23.72 -17.03 -14.09
C PRO A 852 -23.61 -15.66 -13.41
N GLN A 853 -24.76 -15.14 -12.97
CA GLN A 853 -24.93 -13.98 -12.08
C GLN A 853 -25.90 -14.39 -10.96
N ASN A 854 -26.45 -13.46 -10.18
CA ASN A 854 -27.51 -13.78 -9.23
C ASN A 854 -28.72 -14.43 -9.96
N PRO A 855 -29.13 -15.66 -9.60
CA PRO A 855 -30.21 -16.37 -10.29
C PRO A 855 -31.56 -15.65 -10.21
N ARG A 856 -31.72 -14.72 -9.26
CA ARG A 856 -32.96 -13.99 -8.97
C ARG A 856 -33.19 -12.78 -9.87
N TYR A 857 -32.27 -12.45 -10.79
CA TYR A 857 -32.61 -11.54 -11.90
C TYR A 857 -33.82 -12.02 -12.71
N LYS A 858 -34.14 -13.33 -12.72
CA LYS A 858 -35.37 -13.88 -13.32
C LYS A 858 -36.68 -13.50 -12.62
N GLU A 859 -36.61 -12.98 -11.40
CA GLU A 859 -37.75 -12.38 -10.68
C GLU A 859 -38.03 -10.94 -11.15
N SER A 860 -37.14 -10.37 -12.00
CA SER A 860 -37.15 -8.99 -12.47
C SER A 860 -37.38 -8.85 -13.99
N GLY A 861 -37.47 -7.62 -14.48
CA GLY A 861 -37.45 -7.32 -15.92
C GLY A 861 -36.08 -7.40 -16.59
N ALA A 862 -34.99 -7.43 -15.82
CA ALA A 862 -33.62 -7.48 -16.32
C ALA A 862 -33.06 -8.91 -16.37
N PHE A 863 -32.08 -9.11 -17.25
CA PHE A 863 -31.32 -10.34 -17.42
C PHE A 863 -30.16 -10.44 -16.42
N GLY A 864 -29.54 -9.30 -16.10
CA GLY A 864 -28.37 -9.20 -15.24
C GLY A 864 -28.18 -7.79 -14.67
N ARG A 865 -27.10 -7.61 -13.90
CA ARG A 865 -26.76 -6.42 -13.09
C ARG A 865 -26.89 -5.07 -13.82
N TYR A 866 -26.50 -5.03 -15.09
CA TYR A 866 -26.40 -3.79 -15.86
C TYR A 866 -27.67 -3.47 -16.66
N GLY A 867 -28.82 -4.05 -16.26
CA GLY A 867 -30.16 -3.58 -16.63
C GLY A 867 -30.73 -4.15 -17.94
N MET A 868 -29.95 -4.83 -18.79
CA MET A 868 -30.46 -5.40 -20.06
C MET A 868 -31.78 -6.16 -19.87
N ARG A 869 -32.81 -5.83 -20.66
CA ARG A 869 -34.12 -6.51 -20.61
C ARG A 869 -34.02 -7.99 -20.95
N ARG A 870 -34.74 -8.85 -20.22
CA ARG A 870 -34.79 -10.31 -20.46
C ARG A 870 -35.19 -10.67 -21.90
N SER A 871 -36.10 -9.91 -22.51
CA SER A 871 -36.51 -10.10 -23.91
C SER A 871 -35.39 -9.81 -24.93
N MET A 872 -34.48 -8.88 -24.62
CA MET A 872 -33.30 -8.62 -25.46
C MET A 872 -32.28 -9.74 -25.33
N ALA A 873 -32.00 -10.18 -24.10
CA ALA A 873 -31.09 -11.31 -23.84
C ALA A 873 -31.55 -12.58 -24.56
N MET A 874 -32.85 -12.91 -24.53
CA MET A 874 -33.41 -14.03 -25.31
C MET A 874 -33.14 -13.88 -26.82
N SER A 875 -33.33 -12.69 -27.39
CA SER A 875 -33.06 -12.44 -28.81
C SER A 875 -31.57 -12.55 -29.17
N LEU A 876 -30.66 -12.32 -28.22
CA LEU A 876 -29.22 -12.49 -28.40
C LEU A 876 -28.81 -13.96 -28.29
N ILE A 877 -29.37 -14.70 -27.32
CA ILE A 877 -29.19 -16.15 -27.17
C ILE A 877 -29.61 -16.88 -28.45
N GLU A 878 -30.77 -16.54 -29.01
CA GLU A 878 -31.19 -17.07 -30.32
C GLU A 878 -30.21 -16.70 -31.46
N GLN A 879 -29.51 -15.57 -31.38
CA GLN A 879 -28.55 -15.15 -32.41
C GLN A 879 -27.23 -15.91 -32.30
N PHE A 880 -26.77 -16.19 -31.08
CA PHE A 880 -25.58 -17.02 -30.87
C PHE A 880 -25.81 -18.49 -31.29
N GLN A 881 -27.01 -19.03 -31.06
CA GLN A 881 -27.41 -20.35 -31.57
C GLN A 881 -27.44 -20.40 -33.10
N LYS A 882 -27.81 -19.29 -33.78
CA LYS A 882 -27.70 -19.17 -35.24
C LYS A 882 -26.23 -19.13 -35.69
N TYR A 883 -25.36 -18.40 -34.99
CA TYR A 883 -23.93 -18.38 -35.27
C TYR A 883 -23.25 -19.76 -35.10
N GLU A 884 -23.68 -20.59 -34.16
CA GLU A 884 -23.18 -21.97 -34.01
C GLU A 884 -23.53 -22.87 -35.21
N THR A 885 -24.57 -22.50 -35.98
CA THR A 885 -24.93 -23.16 -37.25
C THR A 885 -24.24 -22.51 -38.47
N GLU A 886 -23.93 -21.21 -38.39
CA GLU A 886 -23.33 -20.41 -39.48
C GLU A 886 -21.79 -20.57 -39.55
N TYR A 887 -21.11 -20.66 -38.40
CA TYR A 887 -19.65 -20.75 -38.28
C TYR A 887 -19.26 -22.08 -37.65
N SER A 888 -18.69 -22.99 -38.44
CA SER A 888 -18.35 -24.35 -37.96
C SER A 888 -17.35 -24.38 -36.80
N ASN A 889 -16.56 -23.31 -36.63
CA ASN A 889 -15.61 -23.12 -35.54
C ASN A 889 -16.21 -22.42 -34.30
N PHE A 890 -17.43 -21.89 -34.33
CA PHE A 890 -18.07 -21.27 -33.16
C PHE A 890 -18.89 -22.27 -32.36
N ARG A 891 -18.87 -22.15 -31.03
CA ARG A 891 -19.79 -22.82 -30.10
C ARG A 891 -20.37 -21.84 -29.11
N PHE A 892 -21.63 -22.03 -28.76
CA PHE A 892 -22.32 -21.21 -27.78
C PHE A 892 -22.49 -21.95 -26.45
N PHE A 893 -22.08 -21.33 -25.35
CA PHE A 893 -22.05 -21.95 -24.03
C PHE A 893 -22.69 -21.06 -22.96
N ASP A 894 -24.00 -21.23 -22.75
CA ASP A 894 -24.74 -20.51 -21.71
C ASP A 894 -24.72 -21.28 -20.38
N GLU A 895 -23.95 -20.78 -19.41
CA GLU A 895 -23.98 -21.27 -18.03
C GLU A 895 -24.90 -20.43 -17.12
N ASN A 896 -25.39 -19.27 -17.58
CA ASN A 896 -26.36 -18.43 -16.87
C ASN A 896 -27.79 -19.00 -16.96
N LYS A 897 -28.16 -19.52 -18.14
CA LYS A 897 -29.47 -20.17 -18.39
C LYS A 897 -30.64 -19.27 -18.00
N MET A 898 -30.54 -17.98 -18.31
CA MET A 898 -31.51 -16.94 -17.95
C MET A 898 -31.82 -16.81 -16.44
N GLY A 899 -30.93 -17.29 -15.56
CA GLY A 899 -31.10 -17.36 -14.11
C GLY A 899 -31.51 -18.74 -13.57
N ASP A 900 -31.66 -19.76 -14.42
CA ASP A 900 -31.96 -21.15 -14.04
C ASP A 900 -30.72 -22.06 -13.96
N HIS A 901 -29.57 -21.46 -13.65
CA HIS A 901 -28.32 -22.16 -13.36
C HIS A 901 -28.28 -22.78 -11.95
N ASP A 902 -27.39 -23.75 -11.76
CA ASP A 902 -27.27 -24.56 -10.55
C ASP A 902 -26.15 -24.10 -9.59
N TYR A 903 -25.81 -22.81 -9.60
CA TYR A 903 -24.75 -22.26 -8.73
C TYR A 903 -25.33 -21.67 -7.44
N SER A 904 -24.94 -22.23 -6.29
CA SER A 904 -25.49 -21.87 -4.97
C SER A 904 -24.96 -20.52 -4.46
N ASP A 905 -25.61 -19.97 -3.42
CA ASP A 905 -25.12 -18.77 -2.73
C ASP A 905 -23.69 -18.94 -2.21
N ASP A 906 -23.29 -20.14 -1.79
CA ASP A 906 -21.94 -20.34 -1.29
C ASP A 906 -20.88 -20.50 -2.39
N GLU A 907 -21.27 -20.40 -3.67
CA GLU A 907 -20.43 -20.39 -4.88
C GLU A 907 -20.27 -18.98 -5.50
N ALA A 908 -20.92 -17.95 -4.95
CA ALA A 908 -20.87 -16.57 -5.44
C ALA A 908 -19.76 -15.71 -4.78
N LEU A 909 -19.31 -14.66 -5.48
CA LEU A 909 -18.40 -13.61 -5.00
C LEU A 909 -19.13 -12.29 -4.74
N ASP A 910 -20.19 -12.02 -5.49
CA ASP A 910 -21.14 -10.93 -5.32
C ASP A 910 -22.40 -11.25 -6.15
N THR A 911 -23.14 -10.23 -6.62
CA THR A 911 -24.35 -10.40 -7.43
C THR A 911 -24.10 -10.71 -8.92
N ASP A 912 -22.85 -10.57 -9.37
CA ASP A 912 -22.40 -10.54 -10.77
C ASP A 912 -21.30 -11.60 -11.06
N HIS A 913 -20.63 -12.08 -10.02
CA HIS A 913 -19.45 -12.95 -10.11
C HIS A 913 -19.57 -14.24 -9.30
N LEU A 914 -18.97 -15.32 -9.82
CA LEU A 914 -18.66 -16.54 -9.09
C LEU A 914 -17.35 -16.42 -8.28
N CYS A 915 -17.26 -17.13 -7.16
CA CYS A 915 -16.07 -17.19 -6.32
C CYS A 915 -15.15 -18.40 -6.61
N TYR A 916 -14.03 -18.49 -5.90
CA TYR A 916 -13.01 -19.54 -6.06
C TYR A 916 -13.55 -20.98 -5.95
N LYS A 917 -14.61 -21.23 -5.16
CA LYS A 917 -15.23 -22.57 -5.03
C LYS A 917 -15.91 -23.05 -6.31
N ALA A 918 -16.50 -22.13 -7.08
CA ALA A 918 -17.20 -22.46 -8.31
C ALA A 918 -16.24 -22.78 -9.46
N ALA A 919 -15.01 -22.28 -9.39
CA ALA A 919 -14.03 -22.34 -10.47
C ALA A 919 -13.76 -23.77 -11.00
N PRO A 920 -13.62 -24.82 -10.16
CA PRO A 920 -13.50 -26.20 -10.65
C PRO A 920 -14.76 -26.70 -11.37
N LYS A 921 -15.95 -26.36 -10.86
CA LYS A 921 -17.25 -26.77 -11.43
C LYS A 921 -17.46 -26.18 -12.82
N ILE A 922 -17.33 -24.85 -12.96
CA ILE A 922 -17.50 -24.18 -14.25
C ILE A 922 -16.40 -24.56 -15.25
N THR A 923 -15.14 -24.70 -14.78
CA THR A 923 -14.02 -25.12 -15.63
C THR A 923 -14.18 -26.57 -16.12
N SER A 924 -14.67 -27.50 -15.29
CA SER A 924 -14.89 -28.90 -15.73
C SER A 924 -15.97 -29.04 -16.82
N ARG A 925 -16.94 -28.12 -16.87
CA ARG A 925 -17.94 -28.06 -17.95
C ARG A 925 -17.34 -27.52 -19.24
N LEU A 926 -16.49 -26.49 -19.14
CA LEU A 926 -15.72 -25.98 -20.27
C LEU A 926 -14.74 -27.03 -20.82
N ASP A 927 -14.00 -27.74 -19.97
CA ASP A 927 -13.14 -28.89 -20.32
C ASP A 927 -13.91 -29.97 -21.10
N SER A 928 -15.10 -30.32 -20.60
CA SER A 928 -15.99 -31.28 -21.25
C SER A 928 -16.46 -30.81 -22.63
N LEU A 929 -16.70 -29.51 -22.80
CA LEU A 929 -17.05 -28.91 -24.10
C LEU A 929 -15.86 -28.92 -25.06
N LEU A 930 -14.67 -28.51 -24.62
CA LEU A 930 -13.46 -28.48 -25.45
C LEU A 930 -13.12 -29.88 -26.01
N LYS A 931 -13.35 -30.95 -25.24
CA LYS A 931 -13.23 -32.36 -25.68
C LYS A 931 -14.21 -32.80 -26.76
N THR A 932 -15.23 -32.00 -27.08
CA THR A 932 -16.11 -32.24 -28.24
C THR A 932 -15.65 -31.51 -29.52
N LEU A 933 -14.52 -30.79 -29.44
CA LEU A 933 -13.95 -29.96 -30.50
C LEU A 933 -12.54 -30.42 -30.95
N GLU A 934 -12.10 -31.60 -30.48
CA GLU A 934 -11.01 -32.39 -31.09
C GLU A 934 -11.54 -33.36 -32.16
#